data_AF-A0A4Y9ZUE3-F1
#
_entry.id   AF-A0A4Y9ZUE3-F1
#
_cell.length_a   1.000
_cell.length_b   1.000
_cell.length_c   1.000
_cell.angle_alpha   90.00
_cell.angle_beta   90.00
_cell.angle_gamma   90.00
#
_symmetry.space_group_name_H-M   'P 1'
#
loop_
_entity.id
_entity.type
_entity.pdbx_description
1 polymer ?
#
loop_
_entity_poly.entity_id
_entity_poly.type
_entity_poly.pdbx_seq_one_letter_code
_entity_poly.pdbx_strand_id
1 'polypeptide(L)'
;MSASYQPVNTDDDTHSPEPLPEPKKPRTFSRRIVALFLAFCFVAFASYKLGQWNVPSTVPEQASQSAAPEKPAVPSQDSASDSTGDQLEETPKPAENDTMSGKYSVGYFVNWGIYGRKYPPSLIPAQDLTHILYAFANIRQDTGEVFLSDLWADQDIHYPGDSWNDAGTNLYGNFKALYNLKQQNRHLKVLLSIGGWSYSAAFHPVVVNPTLRSKFVASAVALLENYGLDGLDVDYEYPQNEPQARGYVELLRELRAALDAHAQRKGADYRFLLTIAAPCGPDNYQKLFVREMDQSLDFWNLMAYDFSGSWDQIANHQANIHGPPISASQAVSFYTNAGVARAKLILGVPLYGRSFLNTAGPGTPFSGLGPAVGSRACMTTARCRSPARTCSTTTGCSRVGRTILRSVRWSASTTRTSEFLTHPVFNKHHSETEMLRYIHHLQSKDLSLVHAMTPLGSCTMKLNSTSSMIPLTWPEFGSVHPFAPRDQVKGYTQVIKELEDDLCKITGFHACSLQPNSGAAGEYTGLSVIRAFHEARGQKHRDVCLIPVSAHGTNPASAAMAGLKVVPVKTLQDGSLDLADLKAKAEKHKHNLAAFMITYPSTFGVFEAGVQDACKIIHDNGGQVYLDGANLNAQVGLTNPAVCGGDVCHLNLHKTFAIPHGGGGPGVGPICVAEHLASFLPSHPIIATGGKNAINAVSAAPFGSASILLISWAYIKMLGGQGLKDSSQIALLNANYMAHRLAPHYNLRYKNHNGRVAHELLIDLAEFDKAAGLKVTDFAKRLQDYGFHPPTCSWPISTCMLIEPTESESLEEIERFCDAMIHIRQEAEDIITGKQPKDSNLLKNAPHPLSVITVSDAEWNRPYSRQTAVYPVSWLREKKFWPTVSRVDDTYGDLNLVCDCPSVEETAHDFS
;
A
#
# COMPACT_ATOMS: atom_id res chain seq x y z
N MET A 1 48.71 10.33 22.71
CA MET A 1 50.11 10.27 22.22
C MET A 1 50.12 9.67 20.82
N SER A 2 51.10 10.01 20.01
CA SER A 2 51.27 9.51 18.64
C SER A 2 51.87 8.10 18.60
N ALA A 3 51.41 7.26 17.68
CA ALA A 3 52.24 6.21 17.06
C ALA A 3 51.67 5.83 15.68
N SER A 4 52.51 5.92 14.65
CA SER A 4 52.25 5.44 13.29
C SER A 4 52.69 3.98 13.15
N TYR A 5 52.00 3.19 12.32
CA TYR A 5 52.44 1.85 11.92
C TYR A 5 52.44 1.72 10.39
N GLN A 6 53.50 1.12 9.84
CA GLN A 6 53.62 0.80 8.42
C GLN A 6 53.48 -0.72 8.20
N PRO A 7 52.88 -1.17 7.08
CA PRO A 7 52.95 -2.57 6.67
C PRO A 7 54.26 -2.90 5.93
N VAL A 8 54.62 -4.19 6.00
CA VAL A 8 55.88 -4.77 5.54
C VAL A 8 55.80 -5.17 4.06
N ASN A 9 56.94 -5.11 3.37
CA ASN A 9 57.13 -5.55 1.99
C ASN A 9 57.55 -7.03 1.93
N THR A 10 57.03 -7.81 0.98
CA THR A 10 57.67 -9.04 0.46
C THR A 10 57.37 -9.20 -1.03
N ASP A 11 58.38 -8.90 -1.84
CA ASP A 11 58.84 -9.58 -3.07
C ASP A 11 57.82 -10.24 -4.02
N ASP A 12 57.74 -9.69 -5.24
CA ASP A 12 58.21 -10.41 -6.45
C ASP A 12 58.33 -9.44 -7.65
N ASP A 13 59.57 -9.17 -8.11
CA ASP A 13 59.85 -8.59 -9.44
C ASP A 13 59.72 -9.71 -10.49
N THR A 14 59.15 -9.50 -11.68
CA THR A 14 59.90 -8.94 -12.82
C THR A 14 59.01 -8.76 -14.06
N HIS A 15 58.93 -7.54 -14.60
CA HIS A 15 59.19 -7.18 -16.01
C HIS A 15 58.65 -5.76 -16.35
N SER A 16 59.51 -4.92 -16.92
CA SER A 16 59.24 -3.50 -17.27
C SER A 16 58.47 -3.33 -18.59
N PRO A 17 57.88 -2.13 -18.86
CA PRO A 17 58.58 -1.20 -19.75
C PRO A 17 58.46 0.33 -19.45
N GLU A 18 59.49 1.04 -19.91
CA GLU A 18 59.75 2.49 -20.20
C GLU A 18 58.87 3.69 -19.70
N PRO A 19 59.50 4.88 -19.50
CA PRO A 19 58.85 6.08 -18.93
C PRO A 19 58.30 7.11 -19.95
N LEU A 20 57.31 7.90 -19.52
CA LEU A 20 56.70 9.02 -20.27
C LEU A 20 57.45 10.37 -20.10
N PRO A 21 57.43 11.28 -21.10
CA PRO A 21 58.10 12.59 -21.04
C PRO A 21 57.21 13.76 -20.57
N GLU A 22 57.85 14.84 -20.08
CA GLU A 22 57.23 16.05 -19.51
C GLU A 22 56.50 17.00 -20.51
N PRO A 23 55.57 17.86 -20.01
CA PRO A 23 54.72 18.72 -20.85
C PRO A 23 55.38 20.06 -21.27
N LYS A 24 55.02 20.56 -22.47
CA LYS A 24 55.49 21.86 -23.02
C LYS A 24 54.44 22.98 -22.94
N LYS A 25 54.92 24.23 -22.81
CA LYS A 25 54.15 25.48 -22.69
C LYS A 25 53.32 25.83 -23.96
N PRO A 26 52.21 26.59 -23.83
CA PRO A 26 51.30 26.90 -24.94
C PRO A 26 51.81 28.01 -25.89
N ARG A 27 51.33 27.99 -27.15
CA ARG A 27 51.59 29.01 -28.19
C ARG A 27 50.44 30.03 -28.31
N THR A 28 50.79 31.25 -28.72
CA THR A 28 49.88 32.39 -28.92
C THR A 28 49.10 32.35 -30.24
N PHE A 29 47.88 32.87 -30.24
CA PHE A 29 46.97 32.89 -31.40
C PHE A 29 47.18 34.13 -32.31
N SER A 30 46.95 33.97 -33.62
CA SER A 30 47.23 35.01 -34.63
C SER A 30 46.10 36.04 -34.79
N ARG A 31 46.48 37.33 -34.90
CA ARG A 31 45.57 38.48 -35.06
C ARG A 31 44.63 38.41 -36.28
N ARG A 32 44.91 37.58 -37.29
CA ARG A 32 44.06 37.45 -38.50
C ARG A 32 42.68 36.82 -38.22
N ILE A 33 42.58 35.96 -37.21
CA ILE A 33 41.31 35.25 -36.91
C ILE A 33 40.29 36.19 -36.23
N VAL A 34 40.76 37.11 -35.38
CA VAL A 34 39.91 38.11 -34.71
C VAL A 34 39.29 39.10 -35.72
N ALA A 35 40.05 39.49 -36.75
CA ALA A 35 39.58 40.42 -37.77
C ALA A 35 38.42 39.84 -38.63
N LEU A 36 38.51 38.56 -39.00
CA LEU A 36 37.44 37.87 -39.74
C LEU A 36 36.15 37.74 -38.91
N PHE A 37 36.27 37.48 -37.61
CA PHE A 37 35.12 37.36 -36.72
C PHE A 37 34.36 38.68 -36.57
N LEU A 38 35.08 39.81 -36.41
CA LEU A 38 34.48 41.14 -36.30
C LEU A 38 33.78 41.59 -37.59
N ALA A 39 34.32 41.24 -38.77
CA ALA A 39 33.68 41.54 -40.05
C ALA A 39 32.32 40.83 -40.21
N PHE A 40 32.23 39.55 -39.77
CA PHE A 40 30.99 38.78 -39.81
C PHE A 40 29.89 39.39 -38.90
N CYS A 41 30.25 39.83 -37.69
CA CYS A 41 29.31 40.49 -36.78
C CYS A 41 28.73 41.80 -37.35
N PHE A 42 29.52 42.55 -38.12
CA PHE A 42 29.06 43.83 -38.70
C PHE A 42 28.01 43.65 -39.80
N VAL A 43 28.16 42.62 -40.64
CA VAL A 43 27.18 42.27 -41.69
C VAL A 43 25.86 41.77 -41.09
N ALA A 44 25.93 40.93 -40.05
CA ALA A 44 24.72 40.44 -39.37
C ALA A 44 23.89 41.58 -38.74
N PHE A 45 24.55 42.57 -38.14
CA PHE A 45 23.87 43.69 -37.48
C PHE A 45 23.24 44.68 -38.49
N ALA A 46 23.88 44.89 -39.64
CA ALA A 46 23.34 45.72 -40.71
C ALA A 46 22.05 45.12 -41.32
N SER A 47 22.02 43.80 -41.53
CA SER A 47 20.83 43.09 -42.05
C SER A 47 19.61 43.18 -41.14
N TYR A 48 19.82 43.13 -39.81
CA TYR A 48 18.75 43.21 -38.82
C TYR A 48 18.07 44.60 -38.78
N LYS A 49 18.81 45.67 -39.09
CA LYS A 49 18.33 47.07 -39.05
C LYS A 49 17.43 47.47 -40.22
N LEU A 50 17.38 46.70 -41.31
CA LEU A 50 16.67 47.03 -42.55
C LEU A 50 15.23 46.45 -42.63
N GLY A 51 14.78 45.70 -41.62
CA GLY A 51 13.58 44.85 -41.71
C GLY A 51 12.29 45.32 -41.03
N GLN A 52 12.16 46.58 -40.56
CA GLN A 52 10.93 47.03 -39.88
C GLN A 52 10.40 48.39 -40.33
N TRP A 53 9.13 48.38 -40.78
CA TRP A 53 8.08 49.41 -40.87
C TRP A 53 6.78 48.64 -41.21
N ASN A 54 5.54 49.03 -40.88
CA ASN A 54 5.02 50.00 -39.91
C ASN A 54 3.55 49.60 -39.56
N VAL A 55 3.03 50.06 -38.43
CA VAL A 55 1.63 49.81 -37.95
C VAL A 55 0.67 50.82 -38.61
N PRO A 56 -0.59 50.47 -38.92
CA PRO A 56 -1.69 51.01 -38.09
C PRO A 56 -2.87 50.07 -37.83
N SER A 57 -3.37 50.17 -36.61
CA SER A 57 -4.62 49.64 -36.08
C SER A 57 -5.87 50.41 -36.55
N THR A 58 -6.97 49.70 -36.83
CA THR A 58 -8.35 50.22 -36.69
C THR A 58 -9.33 49.11 -36.31
N VAL A 59 -10.12 49.33 -35.26
CA VAL A 59 -11.29 48.54 -34.88
C VAL A 59 -12.54 49.21 -35.44
N PRO A 60 -13.56 48.45 -35.88
CA PRO A 60 -14.96 48.90 -35.82
C PRO A 60 -15.74 48.15 -34.74
N GLU A 61 -16.65 48.87 -34.10
CA GLU A 61 -17.41 48.49 -32.91
C GLU A 61 -18.89 48.21 -33.27
N GLN A 62 -19.60 47.56 -32.34
CA GLN A 62 -21.05 47.69 -32.03
C GLN A 62 -22.03 46.54 -32.36
N ALA A 63 -22.81 46.24 -31.30
CA ALA A 63 -24.24 45.90 -31.27
C ALA A 63 -24.74 44.55 -31.87
N SER A 64 -25.74 43.86 -31.29
CA SER A 64 -26.42 44.02 -29.99
C SER A 64 -27.40 42.86 -29.69
N GLN A 65 -27.67 42.62 -28.41
CA GLN A 65 -28.97 42.18 -27.83
C GLN A 65 -29.57 40.77 -28.10
N SER A 66 -29.84 40.08 -26.98
CA SER A 66 -31.17 39.57 -26.54
C SER A 66 -31.33 38.07 -26.23
N ALA A 67 -31.81 37.83 -25.01
CA ALA A 67 -32.82 36.87 -24.54
C ALA A 67 -32.77 35.36 -24.89
N ALA A 68 -32.83 34.55 -23.83
CA ALA A 68 -33.45 33.21 -23.83
C ALA A 68 -34.99 33.32 -23.87
N PRO A 69 -35.76 32.29 -24.29
CA PRO A 69 -35.96 31.04 -23.54
C PRO A 69 -35.90 29.78 -24.47
N GLU A 70 -36.38 28.56 -24.19
CA GLU A 70 -37.14 27.95 -23.07
C GLU A 70 -36.88 26.41 -22.97
N LYS A 71 -37.78 25.66 -22.31
CA LYS A 71 -37.95 24.19 -22.42
C LYS A 71 -39.41 23.87 -22.82
N PRO A 72 -39.62 22.82 -23.62
CA PRO A 72 -40.56 21.76 -23.26
C PRO A 72 -39.85 20.38 -23.34
N ALA A 73 -40.12 19.31 -22.58
CA ALA A 73 -41.28 18.70 -21.94
C ALA A 73 -41.40 17.25 -22.47
N VAL A 74 -41.78 16.32 -21.62
CA VAL A 74 -41.73 14.85 -21.83
C VAL A 74 -43.13 14.29 -22.11
N PRO A 75 -43.26 13.15 -22.81
CA PRO A 75 -44.27 12.16 -22.44
C PRO A 75 -43.72 10.73 -22.25
N SER A 76 -44.55 9.88 -21.66
CA SER A 76 -44.24 8.63 -20.97
C SER A 76 -45.09 7.44 -21.46
N GLN A 77 -44.88 6.24 -20.85
CA GLN A 77 -45.71 5.00 -20.95
C GLN A 77 -45.52 4.16 -22.24
N ASP A 78 -45.72 2.84 -22.26
CA ASP A 78 -45.80 1.82 -21.19
C ASP A 78 -45.44 0.40 -21.73
N SER A 79 -45.41 -0.59 -20.83
CA SER A 79 -45.21 -2.05 -20.97
C SER A 79 -45.74 -2.81 -22.20
N ALA A 80 -45.05 -3.91 -22.58
CA ALA A 80 -45.55 -5.31 -22.66
C ALA A 80 -44.82 -6.18 -23.71
N SER A 81 -44.90 -7.50 -23.51
CA SER A 81 -44.26 -8.60 -24.28
C SER A 81 -44.99 -9.00 -25.57
N ASP A 82 -44.27 -9.52 -26.58
CA ASP A 82 -44.24 -10.97 -26.87
C ASP A 82 -43.11 -11.35 -27.86
N SER A 83 -42.95 -12.64 -28.07
CA SER A 83 -41.97 -13.37 -28.85
C SER A 83 -42.27 -13.44 -30.35
N THR A 84 -41.22 -13.43 -31.18
CA THR A 84 -41.03 -14.34 -32.33
C THR A 84 -39.58 -14.24 -32.77
N GLY A 85 -38.95 -15.36 -33.12
CA GLY A 85 -37.59 -15.35 -33.65
C GLY A 85 -37.59 -15.29 -35.17
N ASP A 86 -36.56 -14.64 -35.74
CA ASP A 86 -36.14 -14.94 -37.11
C ASP A 86 -34.61 -14.84 -37.21
N GLN A 87 -34.03 -15.60 -38.14
CA GLN A 87 -32.59 -15.85 -38.18
C GLN A 87 -31.83 -14.69 -38.84
N LEU A 88 -30.72 -14.26 -38.24
CA LEU A 88 -29.74 -13.35 -38.84
C LEU A 88 -28.37 -14.04 -38.90
N GLU A 89 -27.72 -13.93 -40.05
CA GLU A 89 -26.41 -14.51 -40.34
C GLU A 89 -25.33 -13.97 -39.39
N GLU A 90 -24.51 -14.86 -38.82
CA GLU A 90 -23.39 -14.47 -37.97
C GLU A 90 -22.29 -13.78 -38.80
N THR A 91 -22.20 -12.45 -38.70
CA THR A 91 -20.96 -11.74 -39.01
C THR A 91 -19.83 -12.25 -38.10
N PRO A 92 -18.63 -12.60 -38.62
CA PRO A 92 -17.57 -13.16 -37.80
C PRO A 92 -17.18 -12.23 -36.66
N LYS A 93 -17.23 -12.72 -35.42
CA LYS A 93 -16.65 -12.02 -34.26
C LYS A 93 -15.16 -11.76 -34.53
N PRO A 94 -14.65 -10.54 -34.26
CA PRO A 94 -13.21 -10.33 -34.18
C PRO A 94 -12.64 -11.26 -33.10
N ALA A 95 -11.50 -11.88 -33.37
CA ALA A 95 -10.90 -12.82 -32.43
C ALA A 95 -10.58 -12.12 -31.10
N GLU A 96 -11.19 -12.59 -30.01
CA GLU A 96 -10.69 -12.34 -28.67
C GLU A 96 -9.36 -13.08 -28.51
N ASN A 97 -8.25 -12.38 -28.73
CA ASN A 97 -6.97 -12.74 -28.12
C ASN A 97 -6.00 -11.55 -28.05
N ASP A 98 -5.22 -11.56 -26.97
CA ASP A 98 -4.08 -10.70 -26.66
C ASP A 98 -4.33 -9.20 -26.35
N THR A 99 -5.33 -8.91 -25.51
CA THR A 99 -5.18 -7.78 -24.58
C THR A 99 -4.36 -8.21 -23.37
N MET A 100 -3.03 -8.03 -23.44
CA MET A 100 -2.12 -8.13 -22.28
C MET A 100 -2.74 -7.42 -21.06
N SER A 101 -3.08 -8.18 -20.02
CA SER A 101 -3.82 -7.70 -18.82
C SER A 101 -2.98 -6.84 -17.86
N GLY A 102 -1.77 -6.47 -18.27
CA GLY A 102 -0.80 -5.69 -17.51
C GLY A 102 -1.02 -4.17 -17.52
N LYS A 103 -0.20 -3.47 -16.73
CA LYS A 103 -0.11 -2.00 -16.77
C LYS A 103 0.80 -1.60 -17.93
N TYR A 104 0.37 -0.65 -18.74
CA TYR A 104 1.24 0.02 -19.71
C TYR A 104 2.16 0.99 -18.97
N SER A 105 3.46 0.93 -19.28
CA SER A 105 4.49 1.86 -18.81
C SER A 105 5.26 2.30 -20.06
N VAL A 106 5.09 3.56 -20.45
CA VAL A 106 5.55 4.12 -21.72
C VAL A 106 6.60 5.19 -21.44
N GLY A 107 7.67 5.20 -22.23
CA GLY A 107 8.71 6.23 -22.13
C GLY A 107 9.16 6.76 -23.48
N TYR A 108 9.22 8.09 -23.60
CA TYR A 108 9.79 8.76 -24.77
C TYR A 108 11.32 8.79 -24.68
N PHE A 109 11.99 8.29 -25.71
CA PHE A 109 13.45 8.41 -25.87
C PHE A 109 13.76 9.31 -27.06
N VAL A 110 14.32 10.49 -26.77
CA VAL A 110 14.73 11.46 -27.80
C VAL A 110 16.12 11.13 -28.34
N ASN A 111 16.25 11.03 -29.66
CA ASN A 111 17.45 10.61 -30.38
C ASN A 111 18.68 11.47 -30.06
N TRP A 112 18.49 12.80 -29.99
CA TRP A 112 19.50 13.77 -29.57
C TRP A 112 19.89 13.71 -28.07
N GLY A 113 19.18 12.91 -27.26
CA GLY A 113 19.49 12.72 -25.83
C GLY A 113 20.90 12.17 -25.59
N ILE A 114 21.45 11.47 -26.57
CA ILE A 114 22.79 10.87 -26.54
C ILE A 114 23.91 11.92 -26.46
N TYR A 115 23.69 13.15 -26.97
CA TYR A 115 24.71 14.20 -26.97
C TYR A 115 24.74 14.96 -25.65
N GLY A 116 23.76 15.84 -25.43
CA GLY A 116 23.75 16.78 -24.31
C GLY A 116 23.49 16.12 -22.96
N ARG A 117 22.65 15.08 -22.93
CA ARG A 117 22.36 14.32 -21.70
C ARG A 117 23.32 13.14 -21.48
N LYS A 118 24.11 12.77 -22.49
CA LYS A 118 25.02 11.61 -22.51
C LYS A 118 24.32 10.31 -22.08
N TYR A 119 23.11 10.11 -22.60
CA TYR A 119 22.21 9.03 -22.19
C TYR A 119 21.92 8.12 -23.40
N PRO A 120 22.77 7.11 -23.68
CA PRO A 120 22.55 6.15 -24.77
C PRO A 120 21.40 5.18 -24.45
N PRO A 121 20.82 4.50 -25.44
CA PRO A 121 19.69 3.59 -25.22
C PRO A 121 19.97 2.44 -24.25
N SER A 122 21.23 2.05 -24.07
CA SER A 122 21.66 1.04 -23.09
C SER A 122 21.45 1.46 -21.62
N LEU A 123 21.17 2.73 -21.33
CA LEU A 123 20.82 3.21 -19.99
C LEU A 123 19.31 3.28 -19.73
N ILE A 124 18.46 2.95 -20.72
CA ILE A 124 17.01 2.93 -20.54
C ILE A 124 16.64 1.79 -19.58
N PRO A 125 15.83 2.05 -18.52
CA PRO A 125 15.38 1.01 -17.59
C PRO A 125 14.29 0.13 -18.23
N ALA A 126 14.72 -0.74 -19.15
CA ALA A 126 13.82 -1.57 -19.96
C ALA A 126 12.98 -2.58 -19.14
N GLN A 127 13.38 -2.89 -17.90
CA GLN A 127 12.58 -3.74 -17.01
C GLN A 127 11.33 -3.01 -16.49
N ASP A 128 11.37 -1.68 -16.37
CA ASP A 128 10.27 -0.85 -15.84
C ASP A 128 9.35 -0.30 -16.95
N LEU A 129 9.72 -0.50 -18.22
CA LEU A 129 8.98 -0.06 -19.40
C LEU A 129 8.37 -1.24 -20.16
N THR A 130 7.15 -1.07 -20.65
CA THR A 130 6.56 -1.96 -21.66
C THR A 130 6.72 -1.41 -23.07
N HIS A 131 6.78 -0.08 -23.23
CA HIS A 131 6.91 0.59 -24.52
C HIS A 131 7.94 1.73 -24.48
N ILE A 132 8.75 1.85 -25.54
CA ILE A 132 9.57 3.02 -25.85
C ILE A 132 8.98 3.71 -27.08
N LEU A 133 8.79 5.02 -26.99
CA LEU A 133 8.45 5.87 -28.13
C LEU A 133 9.73 6.56 -28.58
N TYR A 134 10.31 6.08 -29.68
CA TYR A 134 11.56 6.58 -30.22
C TYR A 134 11.30 7.87 -31.00
N ALA A 135 11.80 8.97 -30.46
CA ALA A 135 11.50 10.33 -30.88
C ALA A 135 12.75 10.98 -31.49
N PHE A 136 12.72 11.66 -32.64
CA PHE A 136 11.58 11.95 -33.51
C PHE A 136 11.92 11.62 -34.96
N ALA A 137 10.96 11.08 -35.70
CA ALA A 137 10.92 11.28 -37.14
C ALA A 137 10.25 12.62 -37.47
N ASN A 138 10.59 13.19 -38.63
CA ASN A 138 10.10 14.48 -39.11
C ASN A 138 9.47 14.33 -40.51
N ILE A 139 8.83 15.39 -41.00
CA ILE A 139 7.98 15.36 -42.20
C ILE A 139 8.43 16.45 -43.17
N ARG A 140 8.54 16.11 -44.46
CA ARG A 140 8.69 17.09 -45.54
C ARG A 140 7.32 17.64 -45.91
N GLN A 141 7.11 18.93 -45.63
CA GLN A 141 5.80 19.60 -45.78
C GLN A 141 5.29 19.63 -47.23
N ASP A 142 6.22 19.61 -48.18
CA ASP A 142 6.01 19.71 -49.62
C ASP A 142 5.76 18.36 -50.30
N THR A 143 6.36 17.27 -49.79
CA THR A 143 6.23 15.93 -50.38
C THR A 143 5.38 14.96 -49.55
N GLY A 144 5.11 15.27 -48.28
CA GLY A 144 4.47 14.39 -47.31
C GLY A 144 5.39 13.28 -46.77
N GLU A 145 6.65 13.21 -47.19
CA GLU A 145 7.59 12.16 -46.77
C GLU A 145 7.93 12.25 -45.26
N VAL A 146 7.77 11.14 -44.54
CA VAL A 146 8.33 10.94 -43.20
C VAL A 146 9.77 10.46 -43.32
N PHE A 147 10.68 11.09 -42.59
CA PHE A 147 12.11 10.79 -42.58
C PHE A 147 12.71 10.89 -41.18
N LEU A 148 13.84 10.21 -40.97
CA LEU A 148 14.59 10.25 -39.71
C LEU A 148 15.26 11.61 -39.48
N SER A 149 15.12 12.18 -38.27
CA SER A 149 15.57 13.56 -38.00
C SER A 149 17.07 13.69 -37.71
N ASP A 150 17.75 12.61 -37.29
CA ASP A 150 19.18 12.61 -36.97
C ASP A 150 19.81 11.28 -37.35
N LEU A 151 20.18 11.14 -38.63
CA LEU A 151 20.80 9.92 -39.17
C LEU A 151 22.03 9.47 -38.37
N TRP A 152 22.81 10.40 -37.82
CA TRP A 152 23.99 10.04 -37.03
C TRP A 152 23.61 9.37 -35.71
N ALA A 153 22.66 9.95 -34.96
CA ALA A 153 22.13 9.31 -33.75
C ALA A 153 21.37 8.03 -34.05
N ASP A 154 20.58 8.03 -35.13
CA ASP A 154 19.64 6.97 -35.48
C ASP A 154 20.37 5.72 -36.02
N GLN A 155 21.42 5.90 -36.84
CA GLN A 155 22.05 4.82 -37.65
C GLN A 155 23.57 4.71 -37.57
N ASP A 156 24.33 5.78 -37.29
CA ASP A 156 25.79 5.78 -37.50
C ASP A 156 26.61 5.66 -36.19
N ILE A 157 26.14 6.22 -35.07
CA ILE A 157 26.91 6.24 -33.82
C ILE A 157 27.16 4.82 -33.29
N HIS A 158 28.41 4.52 -32.97
CA HIS A 158 28.82 3.23 -32.40
C HIS A 158 28.82 3.28 -30.87
N TYR A 159 28.31 2.23 -30.24
CA TYR A 159 28.28 2.04 -28.80
C TYR A 159 29.28 0.96 -28.33
N PRO A 160 29.64 0.93 -27.03
CA PRO A 160 30.50 -0.13 -26.50
C PRO A 160 29.88 -1.51 -26.74
N GLY A 161 30.61 -2.37 -27.45
CA GLY A 161 30.15 -3.68 -27.92
C GLY A 161 29.93 -3.77 -29.43
N ASP A 162 29.89 -2.64 -30.15
CA ASP A 162 29.89 -2.63 -31.62
C ASP A 162 31.26 -3.01 -32.18
N SER A 163 31.27 -3.91 -33.16
CA SER A 163 32.48 -4.33 -33.87
C SER A 163 32.61 -3.56 -35.18
N TRP A 164 33.75 -2.88 -35.33
CA TRP A 164 34.14 -2.20 -36.57
C TRP A 164 34.41 -3.17 -37.73
N ASN A 165 34.38 -4.48 -37.47
CA ASN A 165 34.59 -5.55 -38.45
C ASN A 165 33.27 -6.24 -38.85
N ASP A 166 32.11 -5.74 -38.43
CA ASP A 166 30.80 -6.29 -38.80
C ASP A 166 30.58 -6.12 -40.32
N ALA A 167 30.72 -7.19 -41.09
CA ALA A 167 30.58 -7.16 -42.55
C ALA A 167 29.10 -7.08 -43.00
N GLY A 168 28.80 -6.20 -43.96
CA GLY A 168 27.46 -6.01 -44.53
C GLY A 168 26.96 -4.56 -44.44
N THR A 169 25.70 -4.32 -44.83
CA THR A 169 25.00 -3.04 -44.62
C THR A 169 24.44 -2.98 -43.21
N ASN A 170 25.33 -3.03 -42.21
CA ASN A 170 24.94 -3.14 -40.81
C ASN A 170 24.39 -1.83 -40.26
N LEU A 171 23.22 -1.90 -39.65
CA LEU A 171 22.60 -0.82 -38.89
C LEU A 171 23.35 -0.64 -37.58
N TYR A 172 23.77 0.60 -37.26
CA TYR A 172 24.31 0.99 -35.95
C TYR A 172 23.34 1.98 -35.27
N GLY A 173 23.87 2.91 -34.50
CA GLY A 173 23.12 3.97 -33.86
C GLY A 173 22.14 3.48 -32.80
N ASN A 174 21.20 4.36 -32.47
CA ASN A 174 20.16 4.09 -31.50
C ASN A 174 19.27 2.91 -31.91
N PHE A 175 19.01 2.68 -33.21
CA PHE A 175 18.19 1.55 -33.62
C PHE A 175 18.87 0.20 -33.35
N LYS A 176 20.19 0.04 -33.59
CA LYS A 176 20.92 -1.18 -33.19
C LYS A 176 20.90 -1.38 -31.67
N ALA A 177 21.11 -0.30 -30.91
CA ALA A 177 21.07 -0.36 -29.46
C ALA A 177 19.68 -0.72 -28.90
N LEU A 178 18.60 -0.18 -29.46
CA LEU A 178 17.22 -0.51 -29.09
C LEU A 178 16.84 -1.94 -29.53
N TYR A 179 17.31 -2.40 -30.69
CA TYR A 179 17.15 -3.80 -31.10
C TYR A 179 17.81 -4.75 -30.10
N ASN A 180 19.06 -4.48 -29.69
CA ASN A 180 19.76 -5.26 -28.67
C ASN A 180 19.02 -5.21 -27.31
N LEU A 181 18.47 -4.06 -26.94
CA LEU A 181 17.67 -3.89 -25.73
C LEU A 181 16.36 -4.72 -25.77
N LYS A 182 15.67 -4.75 -26.92
CA LYS A 182 14.50 -5.63 -27.17
C LYS A 182 14.87 -7.11 -27.10
N GLN A 183 16.03 -7.52 -27.63
CA GLN A 183 16.48 -8.91 -27.56
C GLN A 183 16.69 -9.36 -26.11
N GLN A 184 17.25 -8.49 -25.26
CA GLN A 184 17.41 -8.74 -23.84
C GLN A 184 16.09 -8.65 -23.04
N ASN A 185 15.14 -7.85 -23.50
CA ASN A 185 13.88 -7.53 -22.81
C ASN A 185 12.69 -7.82 -23.74
N ARG A 186 12.35 -9.09 -23.93
CA ARG A 186 11.40 -9.54 -24.98
C ARG A 186 9.96 -9.03 -24.82
N HIS A 187 9.60 -8.48 -23.66
CA HIS A 187 8.32 -7.80 -23.41
C HIS A 187 8.26 -6.38 -23.99
N LEU A 188 9.41 -5.78 -24.31
CA LEU A 188 9.56 -4.38 -24.69
C LEU A 188 9.14 -4.14 -26.15
N LYS A 189 8.25 -3.18 -26.35
CA LYS A 189 7.85 -2.66 -27.67
C LYS A 189 8.52 -1.32 -27.95
N VAL A 190 8.86 -1.05 -29.21
CA VAL A 190 9.47 0.21 -29.67
C VAL A 190 8.67 0.73 -30.85
N LEU A 191 8.12 1.93 -30.73
CA LEU A 191 7.36 2.61 -31.79
C LEU A 191 8.16 3.84 -32.27
N LEU A 192 8.01 4.21 -33.54
CA LEU A 192 8.54 5.49 -34.04
C LEU A 192 7.57 6.62 -33.74
N SER A 193 7.98 7.61 -32.97
CA SER A 193 7.22 8.85 -32.78
C SER A 193 7.56 9.85 -33.89
N ILE A 194 6.55 10.20 -34.68
CA ILE A 194 6.65 11.11 -35.81
C ILE A 194 6.06 12.46 -35.39
N GLY A 195 6.87 13.52 -35.36
CA GLY A 195 6.41 14.86 -34.99
C GLY A 195 7.05 15.43 -33.72
N GLY A 196 6.21 15.91 -32.80
CA GLY A 196 6.58 16.72 -31.65
C GLY A 196 6.25 18.19 -31.86
N TRP A 197 6.19 18.96 -30.77
CA TRP A 197 5.81 20.38 -30.75
C TRP A 197 6.46 21.21 -31.88
N SER A 198 7.78 21.08 -32.06
CA SER A 198 8.54 21.83 -33.07
C SER A 198 8.26 21.39 -34.52
N TYR A 199 7.75 20.18 -34.74
CA TYR A 199 7.45 19.61 -36.05
C TYR A 199 5.95 19.53 -36.35
N SER A 200 5.08 19.79 -35.36
CA SER A 200 3.61 19.77 -35.52
C SER A 200 3.09 20.70 -36.63
N ALA A 201 3.74 21.84 -36.90
CA ALA A 201 3.43 22.69 -38.04
C ALA A 201 3.62 21.98 -39.40
N ALA A 202 4.50 20.97 -39.49
CA ALA A 202 4.76 20.23 -40.72
C ALA A 202 3.61 19.30 -41.15
N PHE A 203 2.74 18.92 -40.21
CA PHE A 203 1.51 18.19 -40.53
C PHE A 203 0.48 19.06 -41.25
N HIS A 204 0.48 20.38 -41.03
CA HIS A 204 -0.61 21.28 -41.44
C HIS A 204 -0.98 21.19 -42.94
N PRO A 205 -0.04 21.25 -43.91
CA PRO A 205 -0.36 21.06 -45.33
C PRO A 205 -0.57 19.57 -45.68
N VAL A 206 0.04 18.65 -44.94
CA VAL A 206 0.00 17.21 -45.21
C VAL A 206 -1.36 16.61 -44.88
N VAL A 207 -1.91 16.87 -43.68
CA VAL A 207 -3.17 16.28 -43.22
C VAL A 207 -4.37 16.69 -44.08
N VAL A 208 -4.36 17.87 -44.68
CA VAL A 208 -5.44 18.35 -45.55
C VAL A 208 -5.33 17.90 -47.01
N ASN A 209 -4.19 17.32 -47.42
CA ASN A 209 -3.95 16.89 -48.80
C ASN A 209 -3.83 15.35 -48.90
N PRO A 210 -4.82 14.65 -49.50
CA PRO A 210 -4.80 13.18 -49.61
C PRO A 210 -3.55 12.60 -50.30
N THR A 211 -2.97 13.31 -51.27
CA THR A 211 -1.74 12.86 -51.93
C THR A 211 -0.53 12.91 -50.99
N LEU A 212 -0.44 13.96 -50.16
CA LEU A 212 0.62 14.07 -49.15
C LEU A 212 0.41 13.11 -47.99
N ARG A 213 -0.82 12.89 -47.52
CA ARG A 213 -1.12 11.83 -46.54
C ARG A 213 -0.75 10.44 -47.04
N SER A 214 -1.08 10.11 -48.29
CA SER A 214 -0.68 8.83 -48.90
C SER A 214 0.84 8.64 -48.91
N LYS A 215 1.61 9.71 -49.16
CA LYS A 215 3.08 9.69 -49.05
C LYS A 215 3.58 9.56 -47.62
N PHE A 216 2.94 10.23 -46.66
CA PHE A 216 3.22 10.07 -45.23
C PHE A 216 3.04 8.61 -44.81
N VAL A 217 1.88 8.03 -45.12
CA VAL A 217 1.53 6.66 -44.74
C VAL A 217 2.51 5.64 -45.33
N ALA A 218 2.84 5.78 -46.62
CA ALA A 218 3.78 4.89 -47.29
C ALA A 218 5.20 4.98 -46.71
N SER A 219 5.71 6.18 -46.43
CA SER A 219 7.05 6.39 -45.88
C SER A 219 7.14 6.00 -44.39
N ALA A 220 6.11 6.28 -43.58
CA ALA A 220 6.05 5.85 -42.18
C ALA A 220 6.06 4.33 -42.03
N VAL A 221 5.27 3.61 -42.84
CA VAL A 221 5.27 2.13 -42.84
C VAL A 221 6.59 1.57 -43.35
N ALA A 222 7.23 2.20 -44.35
CA ALA A 222 8.56 1.81 -44.81
C ALA A 222 9.63 1.97 -43.73
N LEU A 223 9.61 3.05 -42.93
CA LEU A 223 10.51 3.21 -41.78
C LEU A 223 10.26 2.15 -40.70
N LEU A 224 8.99 1.88 -40.36
CA LEU A 224 8.64 0.82 -39.41
C LEU A 224 9.18 -0.54 -39.84
N GLU A 225 9.05 -0.88 -41.13
CA GLU A 225 9.56 -2.12 -41.71
C GLU A 225 11.10 -2.16 -41.68
N ASN A 226 11.76 -1.10 -42.16
CA ASN A 226 13.22 -1.04 -42.30
C ASN A 226 13.97 -1.13 -40.94
N TYR A 227 13.36 -0.66 -39.85
CA TYR A 227 13.97 -0.65 -38.52
C TYR A 227 13.36 -1.65 -37.52
N GLY A 228 12.42 -2.52 -37.96
CA GLY A 228 11.88 -3.61 -37.13
C GLY A 228 11.07 -3.13 -35.92
N LEU A 229 10.27 -2.08 -36.11
CA LEU A 229 9.52 -1.41 -35.05
C LEU A 229 8.13 -2.03 -34.85
N ASP A 230 7.60 -1.99 -33.62
CA ASP A 230 6.32 -2.64 -33.27
C ASP A 230 5.10 -1.74 -33.54
N GLY A 231 5.30 -0.51 -34.00
CA GLY A 231 4.23 0.43 -34.29
C GLY A 231 4.70 1.87 -34.55
N LEU A 232 3.72 2.77 -34.65
CA LEU A 232 3.89 4.20 -34.91
C LEU A 232 3.16 5.03 -33.85
N ASP A 233 3.77 6.14 -33.45
CA ASP A 233 3.17 7.18 -32.61
C ASP A 233 3.11 8.49 -33.42
N VAL A 234 1.94 9.12 -33.48
CA VAL A 234 1.78 10.40 -34.19
C VAL A 234 1.75 11.55 -33.19
N ASP A 235 2.80 12.35 -33.19
CA ASP A 235 2.99 13.48 -32.29
C ASP A 235 2.63 14.78 -33.02
N TYR A 236 1.33 14.94 -33.28
CA TYR A 236 0.72 16.15 -33.88
C TYR A 236 -0.15 16.86 -32.84
N GLU A 237 0.42 17.85 -32.18
CA GLU A 237 -0.10 18.42 -30.93
C GLU A 237 -1.13 19.55 -31.12
N TYR A 238 -1.05 20.30 -32.24
CA TYR A 238 -1.88 21.49 -32.48
C TYR A 238 -2.39 21.60 -33.94
N PRO A 239 -3.52 20.95 -34.28
CA PRO A 239 -4.33 21.40 -35.41
C PRO A 239 -4.88 22.80 -35.13
N GLN A 240 -4.84 23.69 -36.14
CA GLN A 240 -5.26 25.08 -36.01
C GLN A 240 -6.74 25.31 -36.34
N ASN A 241 -7.32 24.46 -37.19
CA ASN A 241 -8.66 24.62 -37.75
C ASN A 241 -9.33 23.25 -38.02
N GLU A 242 -10.65 23.26 -38.25
CA GLU A 242 -11.42 22.03 -38.49
C GLU A 242 -10.91 21.21 -39.69
N PRO A 243 -10.56 21.78 -40.87
CA PRO A 243 -9.97 21.00 -41.96
C PRO A 243 -8.72 20.21 -41.57
N GLN A 244 -7.82 20.80 -40.77
CA GLN A 244 -6.65 20.09 -40.25
C GLN A 244 -7.02 18.98 -39.26
N ALA A 245 -7.97 19.24 -38.36
CA ALA A 245 -8.44 18.25 -37.39
C ALA A 245 -9.17 17.06 -38.06
N ARG A 246 -10.01 17.31 -39.07
CA ARG A 246 -10.60 16.25 -39.92
C ARG A 246 -9.52 15.50 -40.71
N GLY A 247 -8.57 16.23 -41.29
CA GLY A 247 -7.42 15.64 -41.96
C GLY A 247 -6.59 14.71 -41.08
N TYR A 248 -6.51 14.98 -39.77
CA TYR A 248 -5.84 14.11 -38.80
C TYR A 248 -6.62 12.80 -38.57
N VAL A 249 -7.97 12.84 -38.51
CA VAL A 249 -8.80 11.62 -38.47
C VAL A 249 -8.53 10.75 -39.70
N GLU A 250 -8.51 11.34 -40.90
CA GLU A 250 -8.22 10.62 -42.13
C GLU A 250 -6.80 10.04 -42.13
N LEU A 251 -5.80 10.80 -41.67
CA LEU A 251 -4.42 10.30 -41.55
C LEU A 251 -4.33 9.07 -40.64
N LEU A 252 -4.97 9.10 -39.47
CA LEU A 252 -4.96 7.96 -38.54
C LEU A 252 -5.70 6.74 -39.12
N ARG A 253 -6.80 6.95 -39.85
CA ARG A 253 -7.53 5.88 -40.55
C ARG A 253 -6.70 5.24 -41.66
N GLU A 254 -6.04 6.07 -42.47
CA GLU A 254 -5.14 5.62 -43.55
C GLU A 254 -3.92 4.87 -42.99
N LEU A 255 -3.31 5.37 -41.90
CA LEU A 255 -2.24 4.67 -41.17
C LEU A 255 -2.70 3.31 -40.63
N ARG A 256 -3.85 3.26 -39.95
CA ARG A 256 -4.38 2.01 -39.38
C ARG A 256 -4.60 0.94 -40.45
N ALA A 257 -5.21 1.33 -41.57
CA ALA A 257 -5.41 0.44 -42.72
C ALA A 257 -4.09 -0.03 -43.33
N ALA A 258 -3.08 0.85 -43.44
CA ALA A 258 -1.77 0.49 -43.98
C ALA A 258 -0.96 -0.44 -43.06
N LEU A 259 -1.06 -0.24 -41.73
CA LEU A 259 -0.45 -1.11 -40.72
C LEU A 259 -1.11 -2.49 -40.69
N ASP A 260 -2.45 -2.56 -40.75
CA ASP A 260 -3.17 -3.84 -40.79
C ASP A 260 -2.90 -4.60 -42.10
N ALA A 261 -2.85 -3.90 -43.24
CA ALA A 261 -2.43 -4.49 -44.50
C ALA A 261 -0.94 -4.91 -44.51
N HIS A 262 -0.06 -4.20 -43.79
CA HIS A 262 1.35 -4.60 -43.62
C HIS A 262 1.48 -5.87 -42.77
N ALA A 263 0.75 -5.97 -41.64
CA ALA A 263 0.69 -7.20 -40.82
C ALA A 263 0.25 -8.41 -41.65
N GLN A 264 -0.82 -8.27 -42.43
CA GLN A 264 -1.31 -9.32 -43.33
C GLN A 264 -0.27 -9.71 -44.39
N ARG A 265 0.38 -8.74 -45.05
CA ARG A 265 1.45 -9.02 -46.04
C ARG A 265 2.67 -9.74 -45.45
N LYS A 266 2.96 -9.53 -44.17
CA LYS A 266 4.07 -10.18 -43.45
C LYS A 266 3.68 -11.51 -42.80
N GLY A 267 2.40 -11.86 -42.78
CA GLY A 267 1.91 -13.01 -42.00
C GLY A 267 2.16 -12.86 -40.50
N ALA A 268 2.17 -11.62 -39.99
CA ALA A 268 2.38 -11.36 -38.58
C ALA A 268 1.18 -11.83 -37.75
N ASP A 269 1.45 -12.55 -36.66
CA ASP A 269 0.47 -13.02 -35.67
C ASP A 269 0.12 -11.94 -34.63
N TYR A 270 0.69 -10.74 -34.75
CA TYR A 270 0.46 -9.59 -33.90
C TYR A 270 0.04 -8.34 -34.69
N ARG A 271 -0.63 -7.42 -34.00
CA ARG A 271 -1.05 -6.12 -34.52
C ARG A 271 0.04 -5.07 -34.29
N PHE A 272 0.48 -4.38 -35.34
CA PHE A 272 1.33 -3.19 -35.19
C PHE A 272 0.56 -2.07 -34.50
N LEU A 273 1.16 -1.43 -33.52
CA LEU A 273 0.50 -0.42 -32.68
C LEU A 273 0.40 0.94 -33.39
N LEU A 274 -0.69 1.66 -33.16
CA LEU A 274 -0.86 3.06 -33.56
C LEU A 274 -1.31 3.89 -32.35
N THR A 275 -0.49 4.87 -31.96
CA THR A 275 -0.74 5.76 -30.81
C THR A 275 -0.59 7.22 -31.21
N ILE A 276 -0.94 8.14 -30.31
CA ILE A 276 -0.63 9.57 -30.46
C ILE A 276 -0.09 10.17 -29.17
N ALA A 277 0.72 11.22 -29.30
CA ALA A 277 0.88 12.22 -28.25
C ALA A 277 -0.38 13.10 -28.21
N ALA A 278 -1.05 13.12 -27.07
CA ALA A 278 -2.37 13.71 -26.91
C ALA A 278 -2.30 14.98 -26.04
N PRO A 279 -2.69 16.16 -26.56
CA PRO A 279 -2.57 17.41 -25.82
C PRO A 279 -3.48 17.44 -24.59
N CYS A 280 -3.00 18.04 -23.50
CA CYS A 280 -3.77 18.29 -22.28
C CYS A 280 -4.19 19.76 -22.09
N GLY A 281 -3.80 20.67 -22.99
CA GLY A 281 -4.32 22.04 -23.03
C GLY A 281 -5.68 22.13 -23.76
N PRO A 282 -6.69 22.82 -23.20
CA PRO A 282 -8.04 22.87 -23.77
C PRO A 282 -8.07 23.43 -25.19
N ASP A 283 -7.28 24.47 -25.47
CA ASP A 283 -7.20 25.11 -26.78
C ASP A 283 -6.78 24.13 -27.90
N ASN A 284 -6.11 23.04 -27.56
CA ASN A 284 -5.69 22.01 -28.51
C ASN A 284 -6.62 20.80 -28.48
N TYR A 285 -6.93 20.22 -27.31
CA TYR A 285 -7.76 19.00 -27.26
C TYR A 285 -9.21 19.24 -27.71
N GLN A 286 -9.77 20.44 -27.53
CA GLN A 286 -11.14 20.75 -27.95
C GLN A 286 -11.32 20.79 -29.47
N LYS A 287 -10.22 20.88 -30.24
CA LYS A 287 -10.23 20.83 -31.70
C LYS A 287 -10.20 19.39 -32.25
N LEU A 288 -9.98 18.38 -31.40
CA LEU A 288 -9.81 16.99 -31.84
C LEU A 288 -11.15 16.25 -31.97
N PHE A 289 -11.32 15.50 -33.04
CA PHE A 289 -12.45 14.59 -33.25
C PHE A 289 -12.23 13.26 -32.52
N VAL A 290 -12.09 13.33 -31.19
CA VAL A 290 -11.60 12.24 -30.33
C VAL A 290 -12.28 10.89 -30.58
N ARG A 291 -13.61 10.85 -30.68
CA ARG A 291 -14.38 9.61 -30.88
C ARG A 291 -14.10 8.92 -32.23
N GLU A 292 -13.74 9.69 -33.25
CA GLU A 292 -13.43 9.21 -34.59
C GLU A 292 -11.98 8.73 -34.66
N MET A 293 -11.06 9.47 -34.02
CA MET A 293 -9.66 9.08 -33.86
C MET A 293 -9.50 7.77 -33.07
N ASP A 294 -10.26 7.59 -31.98
CA ASP A 294 -10.13 6.42 -31.09
C ASP A 294 -10.40 5.07 -31.79
N GLN A 295 -11.14 5.08 -32.91
CA GLN A 295 -11.38 3.89 -33.75
C GLN A 295 -10.10 3.36 -34.42
N SER A 296 -9.11 4.23 -34.62
CA SER A 296 -7.84 3.90 -35.28
C SER A 296 -6.72 3.59 -34.29
N LEU A 297 -6.83 4.08 -33.05
CA LEU A 297 -5.75 4.08 -32.06
C LEU A 297 -5.84 2.90 -31.10
N ASP A 298 -4.69 2.36 -30.71
CA ASP A 298 -4.61 1.31 -29.68
C ASP A 298 -4.57 1.95 -28.27
N PHE A 299 -3.83 3.05 -28.08
CA PHE A 299 -3.90 3.91 -26.88
C PHE A 299 -3.44 5.37 -27.13
N TRP A 300 -3.72 6.26 -26.16
CA TRP A 300 -3.46 7.70 -26.18
C TRP A 300 -2.44 8.09 -25.09
N ASN A 301 -1.38 8.80 -25.46
CA ASN A 301 -0.34 9.28 -24.55
C ASN A 301 -0.61 10.73 -24.13
N LEU A 302 -1.33 10.93 -23.02
CA LEU A 302 -1.72 12.25 -22.52
C LEU A 302 -0.49 13.04 -22.03
N MET A 303 -0.16 14.15 -22.67
CA MET A 303 0.94 15.05 -22.29
C MET A 303 0.55 15.94 -21.10
N ALA A 304 0.42 15.34 -19.92
CA ALA A 304 -0.01 16.03 -18.70
C ALA A 304 1.14 16.78 -17.99
N TYR A 305 1.92 17.53 -18.77
CA TYR A 305 3.08 18.31 -18.37
C TYR A 305 3.25 19.55 -19.26
N ASP A 306 4.21 20.42 -18.97
CA ASP A 306 4.43 21.70 -19.64
C ASP A 306 3.18 22.62 -19.72
N PHE A 307 2.30 22.56 -18.72
CA PHE A 307 1.15 23.47 -18.58
C PHE A 307 1.54 24.91 -18.24
N SER A 308 2.79 25.14 -17.82
CA SER A 308 3.32 26.46 -17.52
C SER A 308 4.84 26.46 -17.66
N GLY A 309 5.39 27.56 -18.15
CA GLY A 309 6.80 27.70 -18.45
C GLY A 309 7.21 29.12 -18.81
N SER A 310 8.35 29.27 -19.48
CA SER A 310 8.97 30.56 -19.77
C SER A 310 8.19 31.46 -20.73
N TRP A 311 7.13 30.94 -21.34
CA TRP A 311 6.21 31.66 -22.23
C TRP A 311 5.09 32.38 -21.47
N ASP A 312 4.86 32.05 -20.20
CA ASP A 312 3.83 32.69 -19.38
C ASP A 312 4.28 34.04 -18.81
N GLN A 313 3.31 34.88 -18.43
CA GLN A 313 3.56 36.12 -17.70
C GLN A 313 3.56 35.93 -16.17
N ILE A 314 3.15 34.75 -15.70
CA ILE A 314 3.05 34.39 -14.27
C ILE A 314 3.66 33.00 -14.05
N ALA A 315 4.28 32.79 -12.90
CA ALA A 315 4.79 31.48 -12.53
C ALA A 315 3.60 30.58 -12.19
N ASN A 316 3.62 29.33 -12.66
CA ASN A 316 2.59 28.35 -12.32
C ASN A 316 3.17 26.93 -12.30
N HIS A 317 2.36 25.98 -11.81
CA HIS A 317 2.71 24.57 -11.87
C HIS A 317 2.57 24.04 -13.30
N GLN A 318 3.63 23.41 -13.82
CA GLN A 318 3.64 22.83 -15.16
C GLN A 318 2.83 21.52 -15.31
N ALA A 319 2.32 20.94 -14.22
CA ALA A 319 1.74 19.58 -14.21
C ALA A 319 0.68 19.44 -13.12
N ASN A 320 -0.26 20.39 -13.06
CA ASN A 320 -1.38 20.35 -12.14
C ASN A 320 -2.20 19.06 -12.33
N ILE A 321 -2.36 18.25 -11.29
CA ILE A 321 -3.35 17.17 -11.30
C ILE A 321 -4.78 17.77 -11.29
N HIS A 322 -4.98 18.82 -10.48
CA HIS A 322 -6.22 19.57 -10.34
C HIS A 322 -5.93 21.08 -10.28
N GLY A 323 -6.91 21.92 -10.64
CA GLY A 323 -6.83 23.38 -10.51
C GLY A 323 -6.45 24.13 -11.81
N PRO A 324 -6.60 25.47 -11.84
CA PRO A 324 -6.30 26.29 -13.00
C PRO A 324 -4.78 26.52 -13.21
N PRO A 325 -4.34 26.98 -14.40
CA PRO A 325 -5.16 27.27 -15.58
C PRO A 325 -5.53 26.01 -16.39
N ILE A 326 -4.68 24.99 -16.38
CA ILE A 326 -4.84 23.70 -17.06
C ILE A 326 -4.56 22.60 -16.04
N SER A 327 -5.29 21.48 -16.09
CA SER A 327 -5.03 20.31 -15.25
C SER A 327 -5.22 18.97 -15.96
N ALA A 328 -4.43 17.98 -15.52
CA ALA A 328 -4.46 16.61 -16.00
C ALA A 328 -5.85 15.97 -15.82
N SER A 329 -6.51 16.23 -14.69
CA SER A 329 -7.86 15.73 -14.43
C SER A 329 -8.90 16.27 -15.41
N GLN A 330 -8.79 17.54 -15.87
CA GLN A 330 -9.71 18.08 -16.87
C GLN A 330 -9.50 17.42 -18.23
N ALA A 331 -8.25 17.22 -18.66
CA ALA A 331 -7.94 16.51 -19.89
C ALA A 331 -8.45 15.06 -19.84
N VAL A 332 -8.14 14.30 -18.78
CA VAL A 332 -8.65 12.92 -18.60
C VAL A 332 -10.18 12.89 -18.66
N SER A 333 -10.87 13.79 -17.95
CA SER A 333 -12.33 13.89 -18.03
C SER A 333 -12.82 14.16 -19.45
N PHE A 334 -12.19 15.10 -20.18
CA PHE A 334 -12.54 15.40 -21.58
C PHE A 334 -12.46 14.16 -22.48
N TYR A 335 -11.31 13.47 -22.52
CA TYR A 335 -11.15 12.27 -23.36
C TYR A 335 -12.12 11.14 -22.96
N THR A 336 -12.36 10.92 -21.66
CA THR A 336 -13.34 9.89 -21.23
C THR A 336 -14.79 10.27 -21.57
N ASN A 337 -15.16 11.55 -21.49
CA ASN A 337 -16.50 12.03 -21.84
C ASN A 337 -16.73 12.01 -23.35
N ALA A 338 -15.67 12.16 -24.15
CA ALA A 338 -15.70 11.98 -25.59
C ALA A 338 -15.76 10.50 -26.03
N GLY A 339 -15.72 9.55 -25.08
CA GLY A 339 -15.92 8.12 -25.31
C GLY A 339 -14.66 7.25 -25.27
N VAL A 340 -13.48 7.82 -25.06
CA VAL A 340 -12.24 7.02 -24.96
C VAL A 340 -12.30 6.15 -23.71
N ALA A 341 -12.15 4.84 -23.89
CA ALA A 341 -12.10 3.89 -22.78
C ALA A 341 -10.93 4.24 -21.84
N ARG A 342 -11.18 4.31 -20.53
CA ARG A 342 -10.15 4.59 -19.50
C ARG A 342 -8.93 3.66 -19.58
N ALA A 343 -9.10 2.46 -20.15
CA ALA A 343 -8.00 1.53 -20.38
C ALA A 343 -7.00 2.04 -21.44
N LYS A 344 -7.46 2.81 -22.43
CA LYS A 344 -6.66 3.35 -23.55
C LYS A 344 -5.99 4.70 -23.22
N LEU A 345 -6.17 5.24 -22.01
CA LEU A 345 -5.54 6.49 -21.58
C LEU A 345 -4.28 6.23 -20.76
N ILE A 346 -3.14 6.71 -21.26
CA ILE A 346 -1.83 6.68 -20.61
C ILE A 346 -1.50 8.10 -20.15
N LEU A 347 -1.27 8.31 -18.85
CA LEU A 347 -1.06 9.65 -18.29
C LEU A 347 0.43 9.98 -18.16
N GLY A 348 0.87 11.01 -18.88
CA GLY A 348 2.22 11.58 -18.79
C GLY A 348 2.52 12.12 -17.40
N VAL A 349 3.65 11.73 -16.82
CA VAL A 349 4.15 12.27 -15.55
C VAL A 349 5.55 12.85 -15.79
N PRO A 350 5.77 14.16 -15.56
CA PRO A 350 7.08 14.75 -15.77
C PRO A 350 8.00 14.45 -14.57
N LEU A 351 9.16 13.86 -14.85
CA LEU A 351 10.25 13.69 -13.87
C LEU A 351 11.23 14.88 -13.86
N TYR A 352 10.77 16.06 -14.26
CA TYR A 352 11.53 17.30 -14.33
C TYR A 352 10.71 18.49 -13.82
N GLY A 353 11.38 19.57 -13.44
CA GLY A 353 10.82 20.81 -12.88
C GLY A 353 11.11 22.04 -13.74
N ARG A 354 10.10 22.87 -14.02
CA ARG A 354 10.25 24.26 -14.49
C ARG A 354 10.44 25.18 -13.28
N SER A 355 11.35 26.14 -13.38
CA SER A 355 11.73 27.01 -12.26
C SER A 355 11.74 28.49 -12.66
N PHE A 356 11.23 29.34 -11.77
CA PHE A 356 11.01 30.77 -12.00
C PHE A 356 11.75 31.59 -10.94
N LEU A 357 12.33 32.73 -11.32
CA LEU A 357 13.01 33.65 -10.41
C LEU A 357 12.18 34.91 -10.18
N ASN A 358 12.45 35.59 -9.05
CA ASN A 358 11.86 36.89 -8.71
C ASN A 358 10.32 36.91 -8.77
N THR A 359 9.70 35.81 -8.33
CA THR A 359 8.25 35.63 -8.20
C THR A 359 7.83 35.53 -6.74
N ALA A 360 6.57 35.84 -6.43
CA ALA A 360 6.00 35.63 -5.10
C ALA A 360 5.37 34.23 -4.93
N GLY A 361 5.39 33.40 -5.97
CA GLY A 361 4.85 32.04 -5.99
C GLY A 361 3.88 31.81 -7.17
N PRO A 362 3.28 30.60 -7.26
CA PRO A 362 2.29 30.27 -8.28
C PRO A 362 1.16 31.30 -8.36
N GLY A 363 0.73 31.62 -9.57
CA GLY A 363 -0.28 32.65 -9.84
C GLY A 363 0.25 34.10 -9.84
N THR A 364 1.55 34.33 -9.63
CA THR A 364 2.13 35.68 -9.58
C THR A 364 3.21 35.91 -10.65
N PRO A 365 3.44 37.15 -11.11
CA PRO A 365 4.50 37.45 -12.08
C PRO A 365 5.88 36.95 -11.66
N PHE A 366 6.74 36.69 -12.64
CA PHE A 366 8.14 36.33 -12.44
C PHE A 366 9.06 37.18 -13.31
N SER A 367 10.35 37.19 -12.99
CA SER A 367 11.37 37.87 -13.81
C SER A 367 12.67 37.05 -13.79
N GLY A 368 12.92 36.34 -14.89
CA GLY A 368 14.01 35.38 -15.01
C GLY A 368 13.61 33.94 -14.68
N LEU A 369 14.42 32.99 -15.15
CA LEU A 369 14.19 31.56 -15.01
C LEU A 369 15.28 30.95 -14.12
N GLY A 370 14.91 29.96 -13.32
CA GLY A 370 15.89 29.21 -12.52
C GLY A 370 16.64 28.19 -13.37
N PRO A 371 17.66 27.53 -12.81
CA PRO A 371 18.20 26.32 -13.41
C PRO A 371 17.09 25.26 -13.50
N ALA A 372 17.00 24.56 -14.64
CA ALA A 372 16.09 23.43 -14.78
C ALA A 372 16.46 22.32 -13.80
N VAL A 373 15.51 21.89 -12.97
CA VAL A 373 15.73 20.84 -11.97
C VAL A 373 15.23 19.53 -12.55
N GLY A 374 16.12 18.64 -12.93
CA GLY A 374 15.76 17.33 -13.49
C GLY A 374 16.76 16.26 -13.06
N SER A 375 16.24 15.12 -12.61
CA SER A 375 17.02 13.90 -12.45
C SER A 375 17.32 13.30 -13.84
N ARG A 376 18.40 12.50 -13.95
CA ARG A 376 18.70 11.78 -15.19
C ARG A 376 17.83 10.52 -15.27
N ALA A 377 16.60 10.64 -15.78
CA ALA A 377 15.71 9.50 -16.01
C ALA A 377 14.82 9.69 -17.25
N CYS A 378 14.45 8.57 -17.88
CA CYS A 378 13.43 8.49 -18.92
C CYS A 378 12.05 8.86 -18.33
N MET A 379 11.16 9.47 -19.12
CA MET A 379 9.79 9.75 -18.66
C MET A 379 9.04 8.43 -18.47
N THR A 380 8.39 8.23 -17.32
CA THR A 380 7.51 7.08 -17.07
C THR A 380 6.08 7.56 -16.85
N THR A 381 5.14 6.96 -17.59
CA THR A 381 3.72 7.34 -17.56
C THR A 381 2.88 6.30 -16.79
N ALA A 382 2.06 6.72 -15.83
CA ALA A 382 1.29 5.80 -14.97
C ALA A 382 -0.22 6.10 -14.95
N ARG A 383 -1.05 5.05 -15.05
CA ARG A 383 -2.52 5.15 -15.17
C ARG A 383 -3.17 5.66 -13.86
N CYS A 384 -3.93 6.75 -13.91
CA CYS A 384 -4.60 7.35 -12.74
C CYS A 384 -6.10 6.96 -12.64
N ARG A 385 -6.63 6.82 -11.41
CA ARG A 385 -8.05 6.53 -11.12
C ARG A 385 -8.70 7.64 -10.26
N SER A 386 -9.65 8.36 -10.85
CA SER A 386 -10.66 9.24 -10.22
C SER A 386 -10.18 10.48 -9.40
N PRO A 387 -11.04 11.50 -9.22
CA PRO A 387 -10.57 12.86 -8.92
C PRO A 387 -10.88 13.37 -7.50
N ALA A 388 -9.95 14.12 -6.92
CA ALA A 388 -10.21 14.93 -5.72
C ALA A 388 -10.66 16.34 -6.11
N ARG A 389 -11.75 16.83 -5.51
CA ARG A 389 -12.23 18.21 -5.71
C ARG A 389 -11.52 19.20 -4.79
N THR A 390 -11.29 20.38 -5.32
CA THR A 390 -10.86 21.59 -4.62
C THR A 390 -11.76 21.96 -3.44
N CYS A 391 -11.14 22.46 -2.35
CA CYS A 391 -11.78 23.40 -1.44
C CYS A 391 -10.99 24.71 -1.45
N SER A 392 -11.68 25.84 -1.48
CA SER A 392 -11.11 27.18 -1.65
C SER A 392 -11.74 28.18 -0.68
N THR A 393 -11.04 29.30 -0.46
CA THR A 393 -11.44 30.48 0.34
C THR A 393 -11.40 30.28 1.87
N THR A 394 -11.03 31.28 2.70
CA THR A 394 -10.80 32.71 2.43
C THR A 394 -9.76 33.35 3.36
N THR A 395 -8.94 34.25 2.80
CA THR A 395 -8.31 35.45 3.42
C THR A 395 -7.66 35.41 4.82
N GLY A 396 -6.38 35.83 4.86
CA GLY A 396 -6.05 36.95 5.77
C GLY A 396 -4.71 36.96 6.51
N CYS A 397 -3.56 37.00 5.82
CA CYS A 397 -2.43 37.92 6.12
C CYS A 397 -1.21 37.64 5.22
N SER A 398 -0.73 38.64 4.46
CA SER A 398 0.70 38.88 4.19
C SER A 398 0.92 40.01 3.16
N ARG A 399 1.21 41.22 3.65
CA ARG A 399 1.89 42.26 2.84
C ARG A 399 2.90 43.07 3.66
N VAL A 400 3.91 42.36 4.18
CA VAL A 400 5.24 42.88 4.51
C VAL A 400 6.17 41.76 4.00
N GLY A 401 7.00 41.96 2.98
CA GLY A 401 8.13 42.89 2.99
C GLY A 401 9.27 42.22 3.76
N ARG A 402 10.45 42.02 3.12
CA ARG A 402 11.61 41.30 3.71
C ARG A 402 11.87 41.79 5.13
N THR A 403 11.38 41.04 6.09
CA THR A 403 11.64 41.24 7.50
C THR A 403 12.46 40.04 7.93
N ILE A 404 13.60 40.35 8.52
CA ILE A 404 14.42 39.49 9.37
C ILE A 404 13.59 38.28 9.84
N LEU A 405 14.07 37.05 9.56
CA LEU A 405 13.72 35.92 10.42
C LEU A 405 14.24 36.30 11.81
N ARG A 406 13.40 37.01 12.57
CA ARG A 406 13.48 37.00 14.02
C ARG A 406 13.25 35.54 14.32
N SER A 407 14.36 34.81 14.50
CA SER A 407 14.40 33.63 15.34
C SER A 407 13.38 33.89 16.44
N VAL A 408 12.35 33.05 16.57
CA VAL A 408 11.40 33.18 17.68
C VAL A 408 12.25 32.96 18.92
N ARG A 409 12.74 34.06 19.50
CA ARG A 409 13.61 34.05 20.67
C ARG A 409 12.69 33.87 21.84
N TRP A 410 12.37 32.59 22.06
CA TRP A 410 12.18 32.06 23.39
C TRP A 410 13.20 32.69 24.33
N SER A 411 12.81 32.98 25.57
CA SER A 411 13.77 33.50 26.55
C SER A 411 14.97 32.55 26.65
N ALA A 412 16.12 33.04 27.11
CA ALA A 412 17.25 32.15 27.38
C ALA A 412 16.87 31.01 28.35
N SER A 413 15.88 31.24 29.22
CA SER A 413 15.30 30.24 30.14
C SER A 413 14.31 29.24 29.50
N THR A 414 13.85 29.46 28.26
CA THR A 414 12.93 28.55 27.54
C THR A 414 13.50 28.03 26.22
N THR A 415 14.67 28.51 25.80
CA THR A 415 15.40 27.97 24.65
C THR A 415 16.10 26.67 25.07
N ARG A 416 15.78 25.55 24.41
CA ARG A 416 16.47 24.27 24.65
C ARG A 416 17.95 24.39 24.25
N THR A 417 18.84 24.05 25.18
CA THR A 417 20.30 23.98 24.97
C THR A 417 20.85 22.56 24.97
N SER A 418 20.05 21.56 25.37
CA SER A 418 20.44 20.15 25.36
C SER A 418 20.25 19.52 23.98
N GLU A 419 21.22 18.68 23.60
CA GLU A 419 21.14 17.82 22.42
C GLU A 419 20.02 16.78 22.55
N PHE A 420 19.72 16.09 21.44
CA PHE A 420 18.75 15.01 21.35
C PHE A 420 19.00 14.17 20.09
N LEU A 421 18.53 12.92 20.10
CA LEU A 421 18.67 11.99 18.97
C LEU A 421 20.14 11.85 18.50
N THR A 422 21.08 11.87 19.45
CA THR A 422 22.53 11.77 19.20
C THR A 422 22.97 10.36 18.83
N HIS A 423 22.18 9.33 19.17
CA HIS A 423 22.48 7.94 18.82
C HIS A 423 22.60 7.77 17.29
N PRO A 424 23.56 6.97 16.80
CA PRO A 424 23.79 6.83 15.36
C PRO A 424 22.58 6.40 14.53
N VAL A 425 21.59 5.70 15.10
CA VAL A 425 20.38 5.28 14.36
C VAL A 425 19.61 6.46 13.77
N PHE A 426 19.56 7.58 14.48
CA PHE A 426 18.88 8.81 14.03
C PHE A 426 19.71 9.63 13.03
N ASN A 427 20.98 9.24 12.81
CA ASN A 427 21.97 10.00 12.03
C ASN A 427 22.54 9.22 10.84
N LYS A 428 22.05 7.99 10.58
CA LYS A 428 22.53 7.08 9.51
C LYS A 428 21.53 6.84 8.37
N HIS A 429 20.26 7.19 8.55
CA HIS A 429 19.18 6.81 7.63
C HIS A 429 18.42 8.06 7.12
N HIS A 430 19.15 9.01 6.52
CA HIS A 430 18.59 10.30 6.11
C HIS A 430 18.13 10.33 4.65
N SER A 431 18.73 9.52 3.77
CA SER A 431 18.19 9.35 2.41
C SER A 431 17.02 8.37 2.40
N GLU A 432 16.08 8.57 1.47
CA GLU A 432 14.93 7.68 1.26
C GLU A 432 15.37 6.22 1.02
N THR A 433 16.45 6.02 0.27
CA THR A 433 17.05 4.70 0.01
C THR A 433 17.59 4.03 1.29
N GLU A 434 18.24 4.78 2.19
CA GLU A 434 18.75 4.23 3.46
C GLU A 434 17.61 3.92 4.42
N MET A 435 16.59 4.78 4.49
CA MET A 435 15.39 4.54 5.30
C MET A 435 14.61 3.32 4.79
N LEU A 436 14.41 3.19 3.48
CA LEU A 436 13.76 2.02 2.87
C LEU A 436 14.53 0.72 3.18
N ARG A 437 15.86 0.74 3.06
CA ARG A 437 16.72 -0.41 3.43
C ARG A 437 16.63 -0.74 4.92
N TYR A 438 16.58 0.26 5.79
CA TYR A 438 16.45 0.08 7.23
C TYR A 438 15.09 -0.53 7.61
N ILE A 439 14.00 0.00 7.06
CA ILE A 439 12.64 -0.55 7.24
C ILE A 439 12.59 -2.01 6.76
N HIS A 440 13.10 -2.30 5.56
CA HIS A 440 13.12 -3.67 5.03
C HIS A 440 14.01 -4.61 5.87
N HIS A 441 15.16 -4.13 6.36
CA HIS A 441 16.03 -4.90 7.25
C HIS A 441 15.32 -5.26 8.56
N LEU A 442 14.58 -4.34 9.17
CA LEU A 442 13.77 -4.65 10.36
C LEU A 442 12.64 -5.63 10.01
N GLN A 443 11.86 -5.34 8.97
CA GLN A 443 10.76 -6.19 8.50
C GLN A 443 11.21 -7.64 8.23
N SER A 444 12.42 -7.85 7.70
CA SER A 444 12.96 -9.18 7.42
C SER A 444 13.24 -10.04 8.67
N LYS A 445 13.21 -9.46 9.87
CA LYS A 445 13.39 -10.17 11.15
C LYS A 445 12.07 -10.69 11.73
N ASP A 446 10.95 -10.14 11.28
CA ASP A 446 9.64 -10.31 11.91
C ASP A 446 8.75 -11.27 11.10
N LEU A 447 8.54 -12.47 11.64
CA LEU A 447 7.57 -13.42 11.09
C LEU A 447 6.16 -12.84 11.26
N SER A 448 5.41 -12.85 10.18
CA SER A 448 4.09 -12.23 10.04
C SER A 448 3.25 -12.99 9.03
N LEU A 449 1.95 -12.65 8.91
CA LEU A 449 0.96 -13.38 8.09
C LEU A 449 1.27 -13.48 6.58
N VAL A 450 2.30 -12.79 6.08
CA VAL A 450 2.80 -12.98 4.70
C VAL A 450 3.73 -14.21 4.55
N HIS A 451 4.13 -14.84 5.66
CA HIS A 451 5.10 -15.92 5.71
C HIS A 451 4.46 -17.29 6.01
N ALA A 452 3.63 -17.36 7.05
CA ALA A 452 2.98 -18.56 7.55
C ALA A 452 1.83 -18.21 8.51
N MET A 453 0.98 -19.18 8.81
CA MET A 453 -0.04 -19.05 9.87
C MET A 453 0.59 -18.65 11.20
N THR A 454 -0.07 -17.74 11.92
CA THR A 454 0.31 -17.34 13.28
C THR A 454 -0.83 -17.74 14.24
N PRO A 455 -0.88 -18.97 14.75
CA PRO A 455 -2.09 -19.52 15.38
C PRO A 455 -2.21 -19.14 16.86
N LEU A 456 -2.11 -17.85 17.17
CA LEU A 456 -2.21 -17.30 18.52
C LEU A 456 -3.65 -17.39 19.05
N GLY A 457 -3.88 -18.28 20.01
CA GLY A 457 -5.12 -18.38 20.76
C GLY A 457 -5.58 -17.07 21.40
N SER A 458 -6.88 -16.81 21.37
CA SER A 458 -7.54 -15.55 21.73
C SER A 458 -7.01 -14.31 21.00
N CYS A 459 -6.39 -14.45 19.82
CA CYS A 459 -5.91 -13.30 19.03
C CYS A 459 -6.58 -13.17 17.66
N THR A 460 -7.22 -14.21 17.12
CA THR A 460 -7.87 -14.25 15.81
C THR A 460 -7.00 -13.60 14.72
N MET A 461 -5.87 -14.24 14.41
CA MET A 461 -4.88 -13.79 13.42
C MET A 461 -5.35 -13.98 11.96
N LYS A 462 -6.55 -13.46 11.64
CA LYS A 462 -7.20 -13.59 10.34
C LYS A 462 -6.67 -12.60 9.29
N LEU A 463 -7.11 -12.77 8.04
CA LEU A 463 -6.76 -11.90 6.92
C LEU A 463 -7.11 -10.42 7.18
N ASN A 464 -6.09 -9.56 7.17
CA ASN A 464 -6.25 -8.10 7.06
C ASN A 464 -6.28 -7.70 5.58
N SER A 465 -7.45 -7.77 4.94
CA SER A 465 -7.53 -7.67 3.47
C SER A 465 -7.02 -6.33 2.92
N THR A 466 -6.30 -6.37 1.79
CA THR A 466 -5.81 -5.16 1.12
C THR A 466 -6.96 -4.19 0.80
N SER A 467 -8.11 -4.71 0.36
CA SER A 467 -9.31 -3.92 0.05
C SER A 467 -9.85 -3.14 1.24
N SER A 468 -9.87 -3.74 2.44
CA SER A 468 -10.31 -3.06 3.66
C SER A 468 -9.25 -2.10 4.23
N MET A 469 -7.98 -2.29 3.88
CA MET A 469 -6.85 -1.45 4.33
C MET A 469 -6.61 -0.20 3.47
N ILE A 470 -6.92 -0.25 2.16
CA ILE A 470 -6.73 0.88 1.23
C ILE A 470 -7.30 2.23 1.73
N PRO A 471 -8.53 2.31 2.30
CA PRO A 471 -9.14 3.57 2.72
C PRO A 471 -8.36 4.36 3.78
N LEU A 472 -7.43 3.75 4.51
CA LEU A 472 -6.57 4.45 5.48
C LEU A 472 -5.70 5.54 4.82
N THR A 473 -5.38 5.37 3.54
CA THR A 473 -4.53 6.29 2.77
C THR A 473 -5.32 7.39 2.03
N TRP A 474 -6.65 7.38 2.12
CA TRP A 474 -7.50 8.40 1.49
C TRP A 474 -7.53 9.67 2.34
N PRO A 475 -7.17 10.86 1.81
CA PRO A 475 -7.15 12.11 2.57
C PRO A 475 -8.51 12.46 3.22
N GLU A 476 -9.62 12.05 2.59
CA GLU A 476 -10.99 12.21 3.07
C GLU A 476 -11.24 11.55 4.44
N PHE A 477 -10.38 10.61 4.84
CA PHE A 477 -10.41 9.97 6.15
C PHE A 477 -9.10 10.19 6.94
N GLY A 478 -7.95 9.95 6.31
CA GLY A 478 -6.63 10.00 6.96
C GLY A 478 -6.07 11.40 7.23
N SER A 479 -6.66 12.46 6.66
CA SER A 479 -6.20 13.86 6.85
C SER A 479 -7.24 14.76 7.55
N VAL A 480 -8.18 14.16 8.28
CA VAL A 480 -9.26 14.88 8.98
C VAL A 480 -8.91 15.08 10.46
N HIS A 481 -9.01 16.32 10.94
CA HIS A 481 -8.84 16.61 12.37
C HIS A 481 -10.03 16.07 13.19
N PRO A 482 -9.83 15.39 14.34
CA PRO A 482 -10.89 14.72 15.09
C PRO A 482 -11.97 15.65 15.64
N PHE A 483 -11.71 16.96 15.72
CA PHE A 483 -12.67 17.99 16.11
C PHE A 483 -13.11 18.89 14.95
N ALA A 484 -13.01 18.42 13.70
CA ALA A 484 -13.53 19.15 12.54
C ALA A 484 -15.06 19.36 12.65
N PRO A 485 -15.59 20.50 12.17
CA PRO A 485 -17.03 20.74 12.08
C PRO A 485 -17.82 19.61 11.42
N ARG A 486 -19.00 19.27 11.97
CA ARG A 486 -19.81 18.10 11.56
C ARG A 486 -20.19 18.09 10.07
N ASP A 487 -20.32 19.26 9.46
CA ASP A 487 -20.63 19.43 8.04
C ASP A 487 -19.47 19.06 7.11
N GLN A 488 -18.23 19.08 7.60
CA GLN A 488 -17.02 18.65 6.90
C GLN A 488 -16.82 17.12 6.95
N VAL A 489 -17.40 16.44 7.95
CA VAL A 489 -17.15 15.01 8.26
C VAL A 489 -18.37 14.11 8.05
N LYS A 490 -19.23 14.46 7.08
CA LYS A 490 -20.44 13.69 6.75
C LYS A 490 -20.14 12.24 6.36
N GLY A 491 -19.06 12.00 5.61
CA GLY A 491 -18.62 10.64 5.24
C GLY A 491 -18.27 9.78 6.46
N TYR A 492 -17.48 10.32 7.39
CA TYR A 492 -17.21 9.66 8.67
C TYR A 492 -18.49 9.39 9.46
N THR A 493 -19.40 10.38 9.53
CA THR A 493 -20.67 10.25 10.26
C THR A 493 -21.53 9.11 9.71
N GLN A 494 -21.58 8.95 8.38
CA GLN A 494 -22.28 7.84 7.74
C GLN A 494 -21.60 6.48 8.05
N VAL A 495 -20.29 6.35 7.83
CA VAL A 495 -19.55 5.10 8.08
C VAL A 495 -19.66 4.65 9.53
N ILE A 496 -19.49 5.59 10.48
CA ILE A 496 -19.62 5.36 11.92
C ILE A 496 -21.03 4.83 12.22
N LYS A 497 -22.08 5.50 11.72
CA LYS A 497 -23.46 5.10 12.00
C LYS A 497 -23.78 3.73 11.40
N GLU A 498 -23.35 3.46 10.17
CA GLU A 498 -23.53 2.15 9.53
C GLU A 498 -22.81 1.03 10.30
N LEU A 499 -21.60 1.29 10.80
CA LEU A 499 -20.84 0.33 11.60
C LEU A 499 -21.50 0.10 12.97
N GLU A 500 -21.94 1.15 13.66
CA GLU A 500 -22.71 1.04 14.91
C GLU A 500 -23.97 0.17 14.71
N ASP A 501 -24.74 0.43 13.64
CA ASP A 501 -25.97 -0.32 13.33
C ASP A 501 -25.69 -1.79 12.98
N ASP A 502 -24.62 -2.08 12.24
CA ASP A 502 -24.27 -3.45 11.90
C ASP A 502 -23.70 -4.22 13.10
N LEU A 503 -22.89 -3.58 13.96
CA LEU A 503 -22.41 -4.20 15.21
C LEU A 503 -23.56 -4.44 16.20
N CYS A 504 -24.55 -3.55 16.28
CA CYS A 504 -25.79 -3.79 17.02
C CYS A 504 -26.54 -5.04 16.50
N LYS A 505 -26.74 -5.16 15.18
CA LYS A 505 -27.39 -6.35 14.57
C LYS A 505 -26.62 -7.64 14.84
N ILE A 506 -25.29 -7.62 14.68
CA ILE A 506 -24.41 -8.78 14.90
C ILE A 506 -24.45 -9.23 16.37
N THR A 507 -24.49 -8.29 17.31
CA THR A 507 -24.45 -8.60 18.75
C THR A 507 -25.83 -8.78 19.39
N GLY A 508 -26.91 -8.40 18.71
CA GLY A 508 -28.28 -8.41 19.24
C GLY A 508 -28.59 -7.24 20.20
N PHE A 509 -27.71 -6.25 20.30
CA PHE A 509 -27.82 -5.13 21.24
C PHE A 509 -28.47 -3.88 20.65
N HIS A 510 -28.95 -3.00 21.53
CA HIS A 510 -29.74 -1.81 21.18
C HIS A 510 -28.89 -0.63 20.68
N ALA A 511 -27.73 -0.37 21.31
CA ALA A 511 -26.86 0.75 20.96
C ALA A 511 -25.38 0.36 21.03
N CYS A 512 -24.55 1.08 20.27
CA CYS A 512 -23.10 0.91 20.19
C CYS A 512 -22.38 2.22 20.54
N SER A 513 -21.15 2.14 21.04
CA SER A 513 -20.20 3.25 21.12
C SER A 513 -18.85 2.83 20.58
N LEU A 514 -18.39 3.53 19.54
CA LEU A 514 -17.06 3.35 18.93
C LEU A 514 -15.94 4.13 19.63
N GLN A 515 -16.21 4.78 20.77
CA GLN A 515 -15.22 5.61 21.46
C GLN A 515 -14.02 4.84 22.04
N PRO A 516 -14.16 3.64 22.66
CA PRO A 516 -13.03 2.97 23.30
C PRO A 516 -12.04 2.39 22.28
N ASN A 517 -10.77 2.75 22.42
CA ASN A 517 -9.70 2.46 21.44
C ASN A 517 -8.89 1.17 21.71
N SER A 518 -9.36 0.28 22.59
CA SER A 518 -8.77 -1.05 22.80
C SER A 518 -9.78 -1.97 23.52
N GLY A 519 -9.54 -3.28 23.53
CA GLY A 519 -10.42 -4.23 24.21
C GLY A 519 -10.60 -3.92 25.71
N ALA A 520 -9.47 -3.71 26.40
CA ALA A 520 -9.46 -3.29 27.80
C ALA A 520 -10.13 -1.92 28.04
N ALA A 521 -10.02 -0.97 27.11
CA ALA A 521 -10.79 0.28 27.19
C ALA A 521 -12.29 0.01 27.04
N GLY A 522 -12.70 -0.94 26.20
CA GLY A 522 -14.08 -1.42 26.08
C GLY A 522 -14.60 -2.02 27.40
N GLU A 523 -13.82 -2.87 28.05
CA GLU A 523 -14.13 -3.42 29.39
C GLU A 523 -14.33 -2.33 30.44
N TYR A 524 -13.34 -1.44 30.58
CA TYR A 524 -13.44 -0.30 31.49
C TYR A 524 -14.69 0.56 31.21
N THR A 525 -15.01 0.78 29.93
CA THR A 525 -16.19 1.56 29.53
C THR A 525 -17.49 0.84 29.88
N GLY A 526 -17.61 -0.46 29.58
CA GLY A 526 -18.81 -1.24 29.87
C GLY A 526 -19.08 -1.36 31.37
N LEU A 527 -18.05 -1.55 32.19
CA LEU A 527 -18.17 -1.56 33.65
C LEU A 527 -18.50 -0.17 34.21
N SER A 528 -17.95 0.90 33.61
CA SER A 528 -18.29 2.29 33.97
C SER A 528 -19.75 2.63 33.63
N VAL A 529 -20.26 2.13 32.50
CA VAL A 529 -21.67 2.21 32.08
C VAL A 529 -22.58 1.47 33.07
N ILE A 530 -22.25 0.23 33.45
CA ILE A 530 -22.97 -0.53 34.49
C ILE A 530 -23.01 0.24 35.82
N ARG A 531 -21.87 0.83 36.23
CA ARG A 531 -21.78 1.61 37.47
C ARG A 531 -22.63 2.88 37.43
N ALA A 532 -22.62 3.62 36.32
CA ALA A 532 -23.46 4.80 36.13
C ALA A 532 -24.96 4.45 36.13
N PHE A 533 -25.33 3.31 35.53
CA PHE A 533 -26.69 2.77 35.58
C PHE A 533 -27.13 2.42 37.02
N HIS A 534 -26.27 1.76 37.81
CA HIS A 534 -26.53 1.48 39.22
C HIS A 534 -26.62 2.76 40.06
N GLU A 535 -25.79 3.77 39.80
CA GLU A 535 -25.86 5.07 40.46
C GLU A 535 -27.17 5.80 40.15
N ALA A 536 -27.61 5.82 38.89
CA ALA A 536 -28.85 6.48 38.46
C ALA A 536 -30.13 5.87 39.07
N ARG A 537 -30.10 4.61 39.53
CA ARG A 537 -31.19 3.96 40.28
C ARG A 537 -31.02 4.02 41.80
N GLY A 538 -30.08 4.82 42.32
CA GLY A 538 -29.80 4.95 43.75
C GLY A 538 -29.04 3.76 44.38
N GLN A 539 -28.45 2.89 43.57
CA GLN A 539 -27.77 1.65 43.99
C GLN A 539 -26.24 1.73 43.85
N LYS A 540 -25.67 2.93 44.03
CA LYS A 540 -24.22 3.22 43.97
C LYS A 540 -23.33 2.35 44.88
N HIS A 541 -23.92 1.74 45.92
CA HIS A 541 -23.24 0.81 46.83
C HIS A 541 -22.91 -0.55 46.19
N ARG A 542 -23.44 -0.84 44.99
CA ARG A 542 -23.07 -2.02 44.21
C ARG A 542 -21.67 -1.83 43.63
N ASP A 543 -20.69 -2.50 44.24
CA ASP A 543 -19.28 -2.43 43.88
C ASP A 543 -18.61 -3.79 43.65
N VAL A 544 -19.30 -4.93 43.78
CA VAL A 544 -18.73 -6.26 43.59
C VAL A 544 -18.82 -6.71 42.12
N CYS A 545 -17.70 -7.14 41.56
CA CYS A 545 -17.62 -7.75 40.24
C CYS A 545 -17.21 -9.23 40.36
N LEU A 546 -18.08 -10.15 39.94
CA LEU A 546 -17.77 -11.58 39.87
C LEU A 546 -17.00 -11.86 38.56
N ILE A 547 -15.89 -12.61 38.63
CA ILE A 547 -15.05 -12.93 37.46
C ILE A 547 -14.56 -14.39 37.54
N PRO A 548 -14.79 -15.25 36.53
CA PRO A 548 -14.23 -16.60 36.48
C PRO A 548 -12.70 -16.60 36.51
N VAL A 549 -12.08 -17.57 37.18
CA VAL A 549 -10.60 -17.72 37.21
C VAL A 549 -9.98 -18.01 35.84
N SER A 550 -10.78 -18.37 34.84
CA SER A 550 -10.37 -18.54 33.45
C SER A 550 -10.36 -17.24 32.63
N ALA A 551 -10.97 -16.16 33.11
CA ALA A 551 -11.08 -14.90 32.36
C ALA A 551 -9.71 -14.32 31.98
N HIS A 552 -9.68 -13.51 30.91
CA HIS A 552 -8.45 -12.85 30.49
C HIS A 552 -7.97 -11.84 31.55
N GLY A 553 -6.66 -11.56 31.55
CA GLY A 553 -6.02 -10.74 32.61
C GLY A 553 -6.48 -9.29 32.64
N THR A 554 -7.05 -8.79 31.53
CA THR A 554 -7.66 -7.46 31.45
C THR A 554 -8.92 -7.36 32.30
N ASN A 555 -9.78 -8.39 32.34
CA ASN A 555 -11.07 -8.35 33.02
C ASN A 555 -10.96 -7.91 34.50
N PRO A 556 -10.12 -8.53 35.36
CA PRO A 556 -9.93 -8.06 36.74
C PRO A 556 -9.22 -6.70 36.82
N ALA A 557 -8.32 -6.36 35.90
CA ALA A 557 -7.64 -5.07 35.88
C ALA A 557 -8.62 -3.92 35.53
N SER A 558 -9.46 -4.10 34.52
CA SER A 558 -10.53 -3.20 34.09
C SER A 558 -11.59 -3.02 35.19
N ALA A 559 -11.94 -4.09 35.90
CA ALA A 559 -12.84 -4.03 37.05
C ALA A 559 -12.25 -3.21 38.21
N ALA A 560 -10.98 -3.45 38.57
CA ALA A 560 -10.28 -2.65 39.56
C ALA A 560 -10.18 -1.16 39.15
N MET A 561 -9.88 -0.89 37.88
CA MET A 561 -9.78 0.47 37.32
C MET A 561 -11.15 1.19 37.31
N ALA A 562 -12.25 0.48 37.09
CA ALA A 562 -13.62 1.01 37.22
C ALA A 562 -14.04 1.27 38.68
N GLY A 563 -13.23 0.85 39.66
CA GLY A 563 -13.48 0.97 41.10
C GLY A 563 -14.29 -0.17 41.69
N LEU A 564 -14.31 -1.35 41.05
CA LEU A 564 -15.04 -2.53 41.51
C LEU A 564 -14.13 -3.51 42.27
N LYS A 565 -14.70 -4.21 43.26
CA LYS A 565 -14.08 -5.28 44.02
C LYS A 565 -14.23 -6.60 43.27
N VAL A 566 -13.12 -7.12 42.74
CA VAL A 566 -13.08 -8.42 42.07
C VAL A 566 -13.30 -9.55 43.09
N VAL A 567 -14.23 -10.45 42.80
CA VAL A 567 -14.43 -11.71 43.52
C VAL A 567 -14.33 -12.86 42.52
N PRO A 568 -13.34 -13.76 42.65
CA PRO A 568 -13.15 -14.83 41.69
C PRO A 568 -14.27 -15.86 41.77
N VAL A 569 -14.67 -16.44 40.63
CA VAL A 569 -15.61 -17.57 40.50
C VAL A 569 -14.83 -18.79 40.00
N LYS A 570 -15.13 -19.97 40.55
CA LYS A 570 -14.42 -21.21 40.22
C LYS A 570 -14.77 -21.74 38.82
N THR A 571 -13.88 -22.57 38.30
CA THR A 571 -14.13 -23.49 37.20
C THR A 571 -14.07 -24.93 37.71
N LEU A 572 -14.83 -25.81 37.09
CA LEU A 572 -14.85 -27.25 37.30
C LEU A 572 -13.62 -27.92 36.66
N GLN A 573 -13.40 -29.21 36.93
CA GLN A 573 -12.22 -29.94 36.45
C GLN A 573 -12.19 -30.13 34.93
N ASP A 574 -13.35 -30.10 34.28
CA ASP A 574 -13.57 -30.14 32.83
C ASP A 574 -13.45 -28.76 32.16
N GLY A 575 -13.11 -27.72 32.92
CA GLY A 575 -12.95 -26.34 32.46
C GLY A 575 -14.21 -25.48 32.60
N SER A 576 -15.39 -26.11 32.73
CA SER A 576 -16.69 -25.42 32.76
C SER A 576 -16.83 -24.46 33.95
N LEU A 577 -17.59 -23.39 33.80
CA LEU A 577 -17.96 -22.47 34.88
C LEU A 577 -18.71 -23.20 36.02
N ASP A 578 -18.27 -23.01 37.27
CA ASP A 578 -18.96 -23.55 38.44
C ASP A 578 -20.20 -22.69 38.77
N LEU A 579 -21.35 -23.07 38.21
CA LEU A 579 -22.63 -22.39 38.43
C LEU A 579 -23.09 -22.42 39.89
N ALA A 580 -22.66 -23.40 40.69
CA ALA A 580 -23.01 -23.50 42.11
C ALA A 580 -22.21 -22.48 42.94
N ASP A 581 -20.90 -22.37 42.69
CA ASP A 581 -20.03 -21.34 43.27
C ASP A 581 -20.43 -19.93 42.81
N LEU A 582 -20.80 -19.76 41.52
CA LEU A 582 -21.37 -18.53 41.00
C LEU A 582 -22.64 -18.12 41.76
N LYS A 583 -23.60 -19.03 41.89
CA LYS A 583 -24.87 -18.78 42.60
C LYS A 583 -24.63 -18.43 44.07
N ALA A 584 -23.81 -19.20 44.77
CA ALA A 584 -23.48 -18.95 46.17
C ALA A 584 -22.81 -17.57 46.36
N LYS A 585 -21.96 -17.13 45.43
CA LYS A 585 -21.33 -15.80 45.45
C LYS A 585 -22.29 -14.69 45.07
N ALA A 586 -23.15 -14.89 44.07
CA ALA A 586 -24.18 -13.93 43.68
C ALA A 586 -25.19 -13.68 44.82
N GLU A 587 -25.61 -14.73 45.52
CA GLU A 587 -26.48 -14.64 46.70
C GLU A 587 -25.76 -13.97 47.88
N LYS A 588 -24.54 -14.40 48.21
CA LYS A 588 -23.71 -13.81 49.29
C LYS A 588 -23.47 -12.31 49.08
N HIS A 589 -23.26 -11.89 47.83
CA HIS A 589 -22.95 -10.50 47.48
C HIS A 589 -24.18 -9.73 46.96
N LYS A 590 -25.40 -10.29 47.02
CA LYS A 590 -26.63 -9.76 46.39
C LYS A 590 -26.89 -8.26 46.55
N HIS A 591 -26.61 -7.71 47.73
CA HIS A 591 -26.80 -6.28 48.01
C HIS A 591 -25.74 -5.39 47.33
N ASN A 592 -24.51 -5.88 47.17
CA ASN A 592 -23.39 -5.13 46.60
C ASN A 592 -22.98 -5.61 45.20
N LEU A 593 -23.68 -6.59 44.62
CA LEU A 593 -23.37 -7.17 43.30
C LEU A 593 -23.60 -6.13 42.19
N ALA A 594 -22.53 -5.65 41.57
CA ALA A 594 -22.57 -4.71 40.46
C ALA A 594 -22.62 -5.45 39.12
N ALA A 595 -21.65 -6.36 38.91
CA ALA A 595 -21.38 -6.96 37.62
C ALA A 595 -20.91 -8.42 37.72
N PHE A 596 -21.01 -9.13 36.60
CA PHE A 596 -20.35 -10.40 36.32
C PHE A 596 -19.69 -10.31 34.95
N MET A 597 -18.40 -10.63 34.85
CA MET A 597 -17.69 -10.68 33.57
C MET A 597 -17.53 -12.13 33.12
N ILE A 598 -17.92 -12.45 31.88
CA ILE A 598 -17.79 -13.80 31.31
C ILE A 598 -17.34 -13.74 29.85
N THR A 599 -16.38 -14.57 29.47
CA THR A 599 -15.98 -14.78 28.06
C THR A 599 -16.77 -15.95 27.48
N TYR A 600 -17.35 -15.80 26.29
CA TYR A 600 -18.10 -16.88 25.63
C TYR A 600 -17.79 -16.96 24.13
N PRO A 601 -17.44 -18.13 23.56
CA PRO A 601 -16.96 -19.33 24.29
C PRO A 601 -15.79 -18.97 25.22
N SER A 602 -15.56 -19.78 26.25
CA SER A 602 -14.54 -19.45 27.25
C SER A 602 -13.13 -19.46 26.67
N THR A 603 -12.19 -18.85 27.39
CA THR A 603 -10.75 -18.80 27.09
C THR A 603 -10.07 -20.17 27.02
N PHE A 604 -10.77 -21.24 27.40
CA PHE A 604 -10.38 -22.63 27.21
C PHE A 604 -10.74 -23.17 25.82
N GLY A 605 -11.36 -22.37 24.95
CA GLY A 605 -11.75 -22.76 23.60
C GLY A 605 -12.99 -23.65 23.55
N VAL A 606 -13.93 -23.54 24.49
CA VAL A 606 -15.12 -24.41 24.55
C VAL A 606 -16.43 -23.63 24.73
N PHE A 607 -17.47 -24.11 24.04
CA PHE A 607 -18.85 -23.72 24.31
C PHE A 607 -19.38 -24.52 25.50
N GLU A 608 -19.47 -23.84 26.64
CA GLU A 608 -20.02 -24.37 27.89
C GLU A 608 -21.55 -24.26 27.92
N ALA A 609 -22.22 -25.22 28.55
CA ALA A 609 -23.66 -25.14 28.77
C ALA A 609 -23.99 -24.18 29.93
N GLY A 610 -25.22 -23.65 29.96
CA GLY A 610 -25.70 -22.85 31.09
C GLY A 610 -25.23 -21.39 31.12
N VAL A 611 -24.71 -20.83 30.02
CA VAL A 611 -24.37 -19.39 29.95
C VAL A 611 -25.59 -18.49 30.25
N GLN A 612 -26.78 -18.87 29.76
CA GLN A 612 -28.03 -18.16 30.07
C GLN A 612 -28.43 -18.29 31.55
N ASP A 613 -28.21 -19.46 32.16
CA ASP A 613 -28.46 -19.67 33.60
C ASP A 613 -27.49 -18.83 34.44
N ALA A 614 -26.22 -18.73 34.05
CA ALA A 614 -25.23 -17.86 34.67
C ALA A 614 -25.69 -16.38 34.62
N CYS A 615 -26.14 -15.92 33.45
CA CYS A 615 -26.68 -14.57 33.30
C CYS A 615 -27.91 -14.35 34.20
N LYS A 616 -28.85 -15.30 34.20
CA LYS A 616 -30.05 -15.25 35.03
C LYS A 616 -29.74 -15.19 36.53
N ILE A 617 -28.77 -15.98 37.01
CA ILE A 617 -28.31 -15.96 38.42
C ILE A 617 -27.86 -14.56 38.84
N ILE A 618 -27.21 -13.81 37.94
CA ILE A 618 -26.74 -12.45 38.19
C ILE A 618 -27.90 -11.44 38.17
N HIS A 619 -28.80 -11.54 37.19
CA HIS A 619 -29.99 -10.70 37.09
C HIS A 619 -30.94 -10.89 38.28
N ASP A 620 -31.20 -12.13 38.71
CA ASP A 620 -32.02 -12.46 39.90
C ASP A 620 -31.44 -11.88 41.22
N ASN A 621 -30.15 -11.52 41.22
CA ASN A 621 -29.44 -10.90 42.34
C ASN A 621 -29.12 -9.41 42.11
N GLY A 622 -29.68 -8.81 41.05
CA GLY A 622 -29.62 -7.37 40.78
C GLY A 622 -28.30 -6.87 40.18
N GLY A 623 -27.43 -7.78 39.74
CA GLY A 623 -26.22 -7.43 38.98
C GLY A 623 -26.49 -7.19 37.50
N GLN A 624 -25.42 -6.92 36.75
CA GLN A 624 -25.41 -6.81 35.30
C GLN A 624 -24.36 -7.77 34.71
N VAL A 625 -24.58 -8.24 33.49
CA VAL A 625 -23.68 -9.16 32.81
C VAL A 625 -22.87 -8.42 31.76
N TYR A 626 -21.56 -8.42 31.94
CA TYR A 626 -20.59 -8.02 30.96
C TYR A 626 -20.09 -9.27 30.22
N LEU A 627 -20.33 -9.34 28.91
CA LEU A 627 -19.80 -10.41 28.07
C LEU A 627 -18.54 -9.93 27.36
N ASP A 628 -17.47 -10.68 27.50
CA ASP A 628 -16.20 -10.45 26.82
C ASP A 628 -16.26 -11.05 25.42
N GLY A 629 -16.37 -10.17 24.41
CA GLY A 629 -16.49 -10.52 22.99
C GLY A 629 -15.16 -10.67 22.27
N ALA A 630 -14.03 -10.87 22.96
CA ALA A 630 -12.77 -11.24 22.32
C ALA A 630 -12.90 -12.49 21.44
N ASN A 631 -13.68 -13.47 21.91
CA ASN A 631 -13.91 -14.75 21.24
C ASN A 631 -15.15 -14.73 20.30
N LEU A 632 -15.62 -13.55 19.87
CA LEU A 632 -16.82 -13.45 19.02
C LEU A 632 -16.64 -14.11 17.64
N ASN A 633 -15.42 -14.39 17.18
CA ASN A 633 -15.21 -15.11 15.91
C ASN A 633 -15.87 -16.50 15.88
N ALA A 634 -16.15 -17.10 17.04
CA ALA A 634 -16.92 -18.34 17.16
C ALA A 634 -18.46 -18.16 17.08
N GLN A 635 -18.97 -16.93 17.20
CA GLN A 635 -20.40 -16.64 17.36
C GLN A 635 -21.08 -16.01 16.14
N VAL A 636 -20.39 -15.16 15.37
CA VAL A 636 -21.03 -14.27 14.37
C VAL A 636 -21.90 -15.07 13.38
N GLY A 637 -23.18 -14.69 13.26
CA GLY A 637 -24.14 -15.35 12.38
C GLY A 637 -24.63 -16.73 12.84
N LEU A 638 -24.21 -17.22 14.01
CA LEU A 638 -24.59 -18.49 14.62
C LEU A 638 -25.35 -18.30 15.94
N THR A 639 -24.88 -17.37 16.78
CA THR A 639 -25.53 -16.89 18.01
C THR A 639 -25.10 -15.42 18.24
N ASN A 640 -25.49 -14.80 19.36
CA ASN A 640 -24.97 -13.50 19.75
C ASN A 640 -24.97 -13.27 21.28
N PRO A 641 -24.19 -12.29 21.78
CA PRO A 641 -24.09 -11.97 23.20
C PRO A 641 -25.42 -11.62 23.90
N ALA A 642 -26.35 -10.96 23.20
CA ALA A 642 -27.67 -10.65 23.77
C ALA A 642 -28.51 -11.91 23.98
N VAL A 643 -28.48 -12.87 23.04
CA VAL A 643 -29.10 -14.19 23.18
C VAL A 643 -28.44 -15.01 24.29
N CYS A 644 -27.14 -14.86 24.53
CA CYS A 644 -26.46 -15.45 25.69
C CYS A 644 -26.92 -14.87 27.04
N GLY A 645 -27.55 -13.68 27.06
CA GLY A 645 -28.02 -13.00 28.27
C GLY A 645 -27.13 -11.86 28.78
N GLY A 646 -26.18 -11.37 27.98
CA GLY A 646 -25.36 -10.20 28.33
C GLY A 646 -26.16 -8.89 28.34
N ASP A 647 -25.78 -7.94 29.19
CA ASP A 647 -26.29 -6.55 29.17
C ASP A 647 -25.38 -5.61 28.36
N VAL A 648 -24.07 -5.90 28.34
CA VAL A 648 -23.05 -5.17 27.58
C VAL A 648 -21.97 -6.14 27.09
N CYS A 649 -21.46 -5.90 25.88
CA CYS A 649 -20.34 -6.64 25.32
C CYS A 649 -19.38 -5.68 24.63
N HIS A 650 -18.07 -5.86 24.84
CA HIS A 650 -17.07 -5.23 23.98
C HIS A 650 -16.63 -6.16 22.85
N LEU A 651 -16.15 -5.58 21.77
CA LEU A 651 -15.69 -6.31 20.58
C LEU A 651 -14.23 -5.98 20.29
N ASN A 652 -13.38 -6.96 20.03
CA ASN A 652 -12.06 -6.66 19.46
C ASN A 652 -12.17 -6.55 17.94
N LEU A 653 -12.28 -5.32 17.41
CA LEU A 653 -12.29 -5.11 15.95
C LEU A 653 -10.99 -5.57 15.26
N HIS A 654 -9.89 -5.60 16.04
CA HIS A 654 -8.56 -6.08 15.70
C HIS A 654 -8.35 -7.59 15.93
N LYS A 655 -9.44 -8.32 16.19
CA LYS A 655 -9.47 -9.79 16.19
C LYS A 655 -10.56 -10.24 15.19
N THR A 656 -11.82 -10.15 15.60
CA THR A 656 -12.97 -10.67 14.84
C THR A 656 -13.25 -9.89 13.53
N PHE A 657 -12.93 -8.60 13.46
CA PHE A 657 -13.34 -7.71 12.36
C PHE A 657 -12.16 -7.08 11.58
N ALA A 658 -11.07 -7.84 11.45
CA ALA A 658 -9.99 -7.65 10.48
C ALA A 658 -9.13 -6.38 10.55
N ILE A 659 -9.25 -5.52 11.58
CA ILE A 659 -8.21 -4.49 11.85
C ILE A 659 -6.88 -5.21 12.11
N PRO A 660 -5.75 -4.76 11.54
CA PRO A 660 -4.46 -5.44 11.70
C PRO A 660 -3.91 -5.32 13.12
N HIS A 661 -3.30 -6.40 13.60
CA HIS A 661 -2.66 -6.48 14.91
C HIS A 661 -1.42 -5.58 15.02
N GLY A 662 -0.78 -5.22 13.90
CA GLY A 662 0.26 -4.19 13.78
C GLY A 662 1.49 -4.37 14.69
N GLY A 663 1.77 -5.58 15.17
CA GLY A 663 2.85 -5.86 16.12
C GLY A 663 2.55 -5.53 17.58
N GLY A 664 1.29 -5.25 17.93
CA GLY A 664 0.86 -4.88 19.30
C GLY A 664 -0.18 -3.74 19.36
N GLY A 665 -0.68 -3.30 18.21
CA GLY A 665 -1.65 -2.21 18.04
C GLY A 665 -1.58 -1.64 16.63
N PRO A 666 -2.58 -0.86 16.18
CA PRO A 666 -3.67 -0.28 16.97
C PRO A 666 -4.85 -1.24 17.17
N GLY A 667 -5.69 -0.93 18.15
CA GLY A 667 -6.99 -1.57 18.35
C GLY A 667 -8.16 -0.58 18.29
N VAL A 668 -9.36 -1.15 18.31
CA VAL A 668 -10.61 -0.50 18.72
C VAL A 668 -11.39 -1.55 19.51
N GLY A 669 -12.04 -1.13 20.59
CA GLY A 669 -12.84 -1.97 21.48
C GLY A 669 -14.25 -1.42 21.70
N PRO A 670 -15.07 -1.26 20.65
CA PRO A 670 -16.41 -0.68 20.80
C PRO A 670 -17.25 -1.53 21.74
N ILE A 671 -18.12 -0.87 22.51
CA ILE A 671 -19.11 -1.55 23.34
C ILE A 671 -20.49 -1.50 22.69
N CYS A 672 -21.18 -2.62 22.71
CA CYS A 672 -22.60 -2.75 22.37
C CYS A 672 -23.38 -3.05 23.65
N VAL A 673 -24.54 -2.42 23.84
CA VAL A 673 -25.29 -2.42 25.09
C VAL A 673 -26.80 -2.64 24.91
N ALA A 674 -27.43 -3.25 25.91
CA ALA A 674 -28.87 -3.33 26.06
C ALA A 674 -29.50 -1.93 26.25
N GLU A 675 -30.79 -1.81 25.94
CA GLU A 675 -31.50 -0.53 25.90
C GLU A 675 -31.40 0.28 27.20
N HIS A 676 -31.49 -0.38 28.37
CA HIS A 676 -31.42 0.27 29.67
C HIS A 676 -30.03 0.85 30.01
N LEU A 677 -28.97 0.41 29.32
CA LEU A 677 -27.62 0.93 29.45
C LEU A 677 -27.28 2.02 28.41
N ALA A 678 -28.03 2.10 27.30
CA ALA A 678 -27.75 3.01 26.19
C ALA A 678 -27.67 4.50 26.59
N SER A 679 -28.47 4.91 27.60
CA SER A 679 -28.44 6.30 28.11
C SER A 679 -27.11 6.70 28.76
N PHE A 680 -26.26 5.73 29.14
CA PHE A 680 -25.01 5.98 29.87
C PHE A 680 -23.75 5.85 28.99
N LEU A 681 -23.88 5.48 27.72
CA LEU A 681 -22.76 5.40 26.76
C LEU A 681 -21.95 6.70 26.73
N PRO A 682 -20.60 6.65 26.58
CA PRO A 682 -19.71 7.78 26.80
C PRO A 682 -19.93 8.94 25.82
N SER A 683 -19.91 10.16 26.36
CA SER A 683 -19.89 11.40 25.59
C SER A 683 -18.46 11.93 25.41
N HIS A 684 -18.31 13.12 24.82
CA HIS A 684 -17.02 13.78 24.70
C HIS A 684 -17.18 15.31 24.82
N PRO A 685 -16.31 16.02 25.56
CA PRO A 685 -16.51 17.43 25.92
C PRO A 685 -16.47 18.41 24.74
N ILE A 686 -15.89 18.03 23.60
CA ILE A 686 -15.78 18.92 22.42
C ILE A 686 -16.85 18.57 21.37
N ILE A 687 -17.14 17.28 21.16
CA ILE A 687 -18.19 16.81 20.25
C ILE A 687 -19.03 15.78 20.98
N ALA A 688 -20.25 16.14 21.36
CA ALA A 688 -21.14 15.25 22.08
C ALA A 688 -21.42 13.94 21.31
N THR A 689 -21.26 12.81 22.00
CA THR A 689 -21.55 11.44 21.59
C THR A 689 -22.35 10.72 22.69
N GLY A 690 -22.70 9.45 22.48
CA GLY A 690 -23.25 8.59 23.54
C GLY A 690 -24.68 8.92 23.95
N GLY A 691 -25.00 8.63 25.22
CA GLY A 691 -26.37 8.70 25.75
C GLY A 691 -26.75 10.03 26.43
N LYS A 692 -27.98 10.11 26.95
CA LYS A 692 -28.50 11.33 27.61
C LYS A 692 -27.89 11.56 29.00
N ASN A 693 -27.59 10.48 29.71
CA ASN A 693 -26.95 10.45 31.02
C ASN A 693 -25.51 9.91 30.90
N ALA A 694 -24.83 10.28 29.81
CA ALA A 694 -23.55 9.73 29.41
C ALA A 694 -22.48 9.81 30.51
N ILE A 695 -21.64 8.78 30.61
CA ILE A 695 -20.37 8.88 31.32
C ILE A 695 -19.41 9.82 30.58
N ASN A 696 -18.37 10.27 31.29
CA ASN A 696 -17.29 11.07 30.73
C ASN A 696 -16.53 10.33 29.62
N ALA A 697 -15.77 11.09 28.82
CA ALA A 697 -14.95 10.53 27.75
C ALA A 697 -13.93 9.51 28.27
N VAL A 698 -13.88 8.35 27.61
CA VAL A 698 -12.93 7.25 27.86
C VAL A 698 -11.77 7.27 26.86
N SER A 699 -11.78 8.17 25.89
CA SER A 699 -10.71 8.36 24.89
C SER A 699 -10.62 9.82 24.47
N ALA A 700 -9.43 10.24 24.04
CA ALA A 700 -9.13 11.65 23.73
C ALA A 700 -9.91 12.21 22.52
N ALA A 701 -10.41 11.34 21.64
CA ALA A 701 -11.26 11.68 20.49
C ALA A 701 -12.65 11.02 20.64
N PRO A 702 -13.73 11.65 20.13
CA PRO A 702 -15.12 11.20 20.33
C PRO A 702 -15.41 9.79 19.82
N PHE A 703 -14.67 9.31 18.80
CA PHE A 703 -14.80 8.00 18.17
C PHE A 703 -13.47 7.23 18.16
N GLY A 704 -12.61 7.47 19.16
CA GLY A 704 -11.31 6.81 19.28
C GLY A 704 -10.46 6.94 18.02
N SER A 705 -9.96 5.81 17.53
CA SER A 705 -9.15 5.68 16.30
C SER A 705 -10.05 5.62 15.06
N ALA A 706 -10.74 6.72 14.74
CA ALA A 706 -11.83 6.70 13.75
C ALA A 706 -11.45 6.17 12.34
N SER A 707 -10.21 6.40 11.87
CA SER A 707 -9.77 5.98 10.54
C SER A 707 -9.75 4.46 10.35
N ILE A 708 -9.37 3.69 11.38
CA ILE A 708 -9.30 2.22 11.28
C ILE A 708 -10.67 1.53 11.37
N LEU A 709 -11.73 2.26 11.73
CA LEU A 709 -13.11 1.75 11.66
C LEU A 709 -13.54 1.35 10.23
N LEU A 710 -12.94 2.00 9.22
CA LEU A 710 -13.17 1.71 7.79
C LEU A 710 -12.86 0.25 7.44
N ILE A 711 -11.91 -0.37 8.13
CA ILE A 711 -11.48 -1.74 7.86
C ILE A 711 -12.60 -2.71 8.24
N SER A 712 -13.12 -2.60 9.47
CA SER A 712 -14.22 -3.44 9.96
C SER A 712 -15.54 -3.16 9.23
N TRP A 713 -15.82 -1.89 8.91
CA TRP A 713 -16.95 -1.54 8.04
C TRP A 713 -16.81 -2.24 6.68
N ALA A 714 -15.66 -2.13 6.01
CA ALA A 714 -15.45 -2.76 4.70
C ALA A 714 -15.54 -4.30 4.77
N TYR A 715 -14.95 -4.93 5.80
CA TYR A 715 -15.06 -6.38 6.05
C TYR A 715 -16.54 -6.83 6.17
N ILE A 716 -17.32 -6.14 7.00
CA ILE A 716 -18.76 -6.42 7.20
C ILE A 716 -19.55 -6.21 5.89
N LYS A 717 -19.30 -5.10 5.16
CA LYS A 717 -20.03 -4.81 3.91
C LYS A 717 -19.66 -5.76 2.76
N MET A 718 -18.40 -6.21 2.67
CA MET A 718 -17.95 -7.12 1.61
C MET A 718 -18.44 -8.56 1.81
N LEU A 719 -18.47 -9.06 3.05
CA LEU A 719 -18.95 -10.40 3.37
C LEU A 719 -20.47 -10.49 3.46
N GLY A 720 -21.12 -9.43 3.96
CA GLY A 720 -22.53 -9.46 4.33
C GLY A 720 -22.85 -10.50 5.40
N GLY A 721 -24.14 -10.70 5.70
CA GLY A 721 -24.58 -11.61 6.76
C GLY A 721 -24.20 -13.08 6.52
N GLN A 722 -24.18 -13.52 5.26
CA GLN A 722 -23.83 -14.90 4.90
C GLN A 722 -22.32 -15.14 5.02
N GLY A 723 -21.47 -14.29 4.40
CA GLY A 723 -20.03 -14.46 4.49
C GLY A 723 -19.50 -14.34 5.92
N LEU A 724 -20.08 -13.46 6.75
CA LEU A 724 -19.75 -13.37 8.18
C LEU A 724 -20.07 -14.64 8.95
N LYS A 725 -21.19 -15.30 8.63
CA LYS A 725 -21.57 -16.60 9.20
C LYS A 725 -20.63 -17.70 8.73
N ASP A 726 -20.31 -17.73 7.44
CA ASP A 726 -19.42 -18.72 6.83
C ASP A 726 -18.01 -18.63 7.46
N SER A 727 -17.50 -17.41 7.69
CA SER A 727 -16.28 -17.17 8.46
C SER A 727 -16.31 -17.86 9.82
N SER A 728 -17.35 -17.63 10.64
CA SER A 728 -17.46 -18.31 11.93
C SER A 728 -17.57 -19.84 11.80
N GLN A 729 -18.28 -20.36 10.82
CA GLN A 729 -18.39 -21.81 10.59
C GLN A 729 -17.05 -22.45 10.20
N ILE A 730 -16.25 -21.78 9.36
CA ILE A 730 -14.93 -22.26 8.93
C ILE A 730 -13.92 -22.15 10.08
N ALA A 731 -13.94 -21.08 10.89
CA ALA A 731 -13.09 -20.97 12.08
C ALA A 731 -13.34 -22.13 13.08
N LEU A 732 -14.60 -22.49 13.31
CA LEU A 732 -14.98 -23.66 14.13
C LEU A 732 -14.52 -24.98 13.48
N LEU A 733 -14.66 -25.11 12.16
CA LEU A 733 -14.23 -26.30 11.42
C LEU A 733 -12.72 -26.51 11.50
N ASN A 734 -11.94 -25.47 11.20
CA ASN A 734 -10.47 -25.50 11.19
C ASN A 734 -9.91 -25.89 12.57
N ALA A 735 -10.42 -25.29 13.65
CA ALA A 735 -10.00 -25.64 15.01
C ALA A 735 -10.37 -27.09 15.40
N ASN A 736 -11.56 -27.57 15.01
CA ASN A 736 -11.94 -28.97 15.26
C ASN A 736 -11.17 -29.96 14.37
N TYR A 737 -10.75 -29.58 13.16
CA TYR A 737 -9.86 -30.38 12.32
C TYR A 737 -8.48 -30.54 12.97
N MET A 738 -7.86 -29.44 13.42
CA MET A 738 -6.61 -29.47 14.18
C MET A 738 -6.73 -30.31 15.46
N ALA A 739 -7.82 -30.14 16.22
CA ALA A 739 -8.08 -30.91 17.42
C ALA A 739 -8.16 -32.42 17.10
N HIS A 740 -8.92 -32.81 16.07
CA HIS A 740 -9.01 -34.20 15.63
C HIS A 740 -7.63 -34.76 15.25
N ARG A 741 -6.83 -34.01 14.48
CA ARG A 741 -5.53 -34.49 13.98
C ARG A 741 -4.45 -34.54 15.04
N LEU A 742 -4.48 -33.67 16.05
CA LEU A 742 -3.48 -33.60 17.13
C LEU A 742 -3.82 -34.46 18.36
N ALA A 743 -5.09 -34.83 18.56
CA ALA A 743 -5.54 -35.66 19.69
C ALA A 743 -4.82 -37.00 19.89
N PRO A 744 -4.32 -37.73 18.86
CA PRO A 744 -3.53 -38.95 19.05
C PRO A 744 -2.11 -38.70 19.59
N HIS A 745 -1.64 -37.45 19.51
CA HIS A 745 -0.25 -37.06 19.76
C HIS A 745 -0.09 -36.21 21.02
N TYR A 746 -1.13 -35.44 21.37
CA TYR A 746 -1.14 -34.46 22.44
C TYR A 746 -2.43 -34.51 23.25
N ASN A 747 -2.33 -34.26 24.57
CA ASN A 747 -3.49 -34.12 25.43
C ASN A 747 -4.29 -32.84 25.12
N LEU A 748 -5.44 -32.97 24.46
CA LEU A 748 -6.45 -31.91 24.36
C LEU A 748 -7.09 -31.69 25.74
N ARG A 749 -6.74 -30.57 26.38
CA ARG A 749 -7.05 -30.33 27.79
C ARG A 749 -8.56 -30.26 28.07
N TYR A 750 -9.32 -29.63 27.17
CA TYR A 750 -10.75 -29.37 27.30
C TYR A 750 -11.51 -29.58 25.99
N LYS A 751 -12.72 -30.12 26.09
CA LYS A 751 -13.69 -30.38 25.01
C LYS A 751 -15.10 -30.29 25.62
N ASN A 752 -16.10 -29.89 24.84
CA ASN A 752 -17.49 -29.93 25.28
C ASN A 752 -18.06 -31.37 25.34
N HIS A 753 -19.31 -31.51 25.79
CA HIS A 753 -20.00 -32.80 25.93
C HIS A 753 -20.14 -33.60 24.62
N ASN A 754 -19.98 -32.97 23.45
CA ASN A 754 -19.97 -33.63 22.13
C ASN A 754 -18.54 -33.92 21.63
N GLY A 755 -17.52 -33.78 22.48
CA GLY A 755 -16.12 -34.01 22.14
C GLY A 755 -15.49 -32.93 21.26
N ARG A 756 -16.09 -31.74 21.16
CA ARG A 756 -15.69 -30.66 20.25
C ARG A 756 -15.09 -29.46 20.98
N VAL A 757 -14.26 -28.71 20.27
CA VAL A 757 -13.79 -27.37 20.64
C VAL A 757 -14.62 -26.29 19.93
N ALA A 758 -14.40 -25.02 20.27
CA ALA A 758 -14.94 -23.87 19.56
C ALA A 758 -14.00 -23.47 18.40
N HIS A 759 -13.61 -22.20 18.32
CA HIS A 759 -12.67 -21.65 17.32
C HIS A 759 -11.18 -21.82 17.66
N GLU A 760 -10.87 -22.34 18.86
CA GLU A 760 -9.51 -22.49 19.37
C GLU A 760 -9.43 -23.77 20.22
N LEU A 761 -8.23 -24.32 20.38
CA LEU A 761 -7.97 -25.56 21.12
C LEU A 761 -6.80 -25.42 22.10
N LEU A 762 -6.90 -26.08 23.27
CA LEU A 762 -5.89 -26.04 24.32
C LEU A 762 -5.16 -27.39 24.40
N ILE A 763 -3.87 -27.40 24.08
CA ILE A 763 -2.97 -28.55 24.22
C ILE A 763 -2.18 -28.44 25.53
N ASP A 764 -2.22 -29.47 26.37
CA ASP A 764 -1.44 -29.55 27.61
C ASP A 764 -0.11 -30.28 27.39
N LEU A 765 0.99 -29.65 27.79
CA LEU A 765 2.35 -30.17 27.64
C LEU A 765 2.96 -30.65 28.98
N ALA A 766 2.16 -30.70 30.05
CA ALA A 766 2.62 -31.10 31.40
C ALA A 766 3.24 -32.51 31.49
N GLU A 767 2.94 -33.40 30.54
CA GLU A 767 3.54 -34.74 30.49
C GLU A 767 5.03 -34.71 30.07
N PHE A 768 5.39 -33.83 29.13
CA PHE A 768 6.76 -33.69 28.62
C PHE A 768 7.70 -33.06 29.66
N ASP A 769 7.16 -32.18 30.51
CA ASP A 769 7.90 -31.63 31.65
C ASP A 769 8.22 -32.74 32.66
N LYS A 770 7.23 -33.55 33.04
CA LYS A 770 7.41 -34.66 33.99
C LYS A 770 8.37 -35.75 33.47
N ALA A 771 8.32 -36.07 32.18
CA ALA A 771 9.13 -37.14 31.59
C ALA A 771 10.57 -36.69 31.21
N ALA A 772 10.71 -35.49 30.65
CA ALA A 772 11.95 -35.01 30.03
C ALA A 772 12.39 -33.60 30.45
N GLY A 773 11.66 -32.91 31.34
CA GLY A 773 11.96 -31.53 31.72
C GLY A 773 11.73 -30.51 30.60
N LEU A 774 10.93 -30.87 29.59
CA LEU A 774 10.60 -30.01 28.46
C LEU A 774 9.48 -29.04 28.84
N LYS A 775 9.73 -27.73 28.69
CA LYS A 775 8.79 -26.65 29.00
C LYS A 775 8.04 -26.20 27.76
N VAL A 776 6.91 -25.50 27.93
CA VAL A 776 6.14 -24.88 26.82
C VAL A 776 7.04 -24.04 25.91
N THR A 777 8.00 -23.31 26.48
CA THR A 777 8.97 -22.50 25.73
C THR A 777 9.88 -23.33 24.81
N ASP A 778 10.22 -24.57 25.16
CA ASP A 778 11.04 -25.44 24.30
C ASP A 778 10.31 -25.79 22.99
N PHE A 779 9.04 -26.17 23.09
CA PHE A 779 8.16 -26.39 21.93
C PHE A 779 7.95 -25.09 21.14
N ALA A 780 7.73 -23.96 21.85
CA ALA A 780 7.45 -22.67 21.23
C ALA A 780 8.63 -22.15 20.39
N LYS A 781 9.87 -22.28 20.90
CA LYS A 781 11.06 -21.91 20.13
C LYS A 781 11.34 -22.93 19.02
N ARG A 782 11.06 -24.23 19.22
CA ARG A 782 11.25 -25.23 18.16
C ARG A 782 10.34 -25.02 16.95
N LEU A 783 9.10 -24.55 17.14
CA LEU A 783 8.20 -24.18 16.03
C LEU A 783 8.78 -23.11 15.08
N GLN A 784 9.66 -22.23 15.59
CA GLN A 784 10.33 -21.22 14.76
C GLN A 784 11.27 -21.88 13.72
N ASP A 785 11.91 -23.00 14.07
CA ASP A 785 12.72 -23.76 13.13
C ASP A 785 11.86 -24.43 12.04
N TYR A 786 10.60 -24.75 12.36
CA TYR A 786 9.59 -25.26 11.42
C TYR A 786 8.93 -24.14 10.58
N GLY A 787 9.31 -22.88 10.79
CA GLY A 787 8.81 -21.72 10.04
C GLY A 787 7.49 -21.15 10.54
N PHE A 788 7.11 -21.42 11.80
CA PHE A 788 5.87 -20.93 12.41
C PHE A 788 6.15 -20.01 13.61
N HIS A 789 5.29 -19.00 13.79
CA HIS A 789 5.18 -18.33 15.08
C HIS A 789 4.50 -19.30 16.08
N PRO A 790 4.96 -19.39 17.33
CA PRO A 790 4.30 -20.24 18.31
C PRO A 790 2.85 -19.79 18.61
N PRO A 791 1.97 -20.72 19.01
CA PRO A 791 0.66 -20.39 19.58
C PRO A 791 0.78 -19.59 20.89
N THR A 792 -0.37 -19.19 21.46
CA THR A 792 -0.41 -18.51 22.75
C THR A 792 0.10 -19.46 23.84
N CYS A 793 1.24 -19.12 24.44
CA CYS A 793 1.97 -19.99 25.36
C CYS A 793 1.62 -19.70 26.83
N SER A 794 1.47 -20.75 27.63
CA SER A 794 1.32 -20.67 29.10
C SER A 794 0.12 -19.85 29.61
N TRP A 795 -0.87 -19.61 28.75
CA TRP A 795 -2.15 -18.99 29.09
C TRP A 795 -3.29 -19.69 28.32
N PRO A 796 -4.49 -19.88 28.91
CA PRO A 796 -4.86 -19.57 30.31
C PRO A 796 -4.29 -20.56 31.35
N ILE A 797 -3.60 -21.62 30.93
CA ILE A 797 -2.93 -22.57 31.83
C ILE A 797 -1.42 -22.60 31.51
N SER A 798 -0.59 -22.51 32.55
CA SER A 798 0.87 -22.35 32.44
C SER A 798 1.59 -23.49 31.70
N THR A 799 1.03 -24.70 31.69
CA THR A 799 1.58 -25.88 30.99
C THR A 799 1.08 -26.04 29.56
N CYS A 800 0.22 -25.15 29.08
CA CYS A 800 -0.51 -25.35 27.82
C CYS A 800 -0.08 -24.41 26.69
N MET A 801 -0.48 -24.78 25.47
CA MET A 801 -0.54 -23.91 24.30
C MET A 801 -1.99 -23.77 23.83
N LEU A 802 -2.45 -22.54 23.63
CA LEU A 802 -3.76 -22.22 23.07
C LEU A 802 -3.60 -21.83 21.59
N ILE A 803 -4.25 -22.58 20.70
CA ILE A 803 -4.09 -22.56 19.25
C ILE A 803 -5.39 -22.08 18.61
N GLU A 804 -5.33 -21.04 17.77
CA GLU A 804 -6.48 -20.55 17.00
C GLU A 804 -6.08 -20.36 15.52
N PRO A 805 -6.56 -21.23 14.58
CA PRO A 805 -6.20 -21.12 13.17
C PRO A 805 -6.98 -20.05 12.39
N THR A 806 -8.13 -19.60 12.90
CA THR A 806 -9.11 -18.76 12.18
C THR A 806 -9.67 -19.41 10.90
N GLU A 807 -10.53 -18.67 10.21
CA GLU A 807 -11.11 -19.06 8.92
C GLU A 807 -10.26 -18.72 7.69
N SER A 808 -9.20 -17.92 7.85
CA SER A 808 -8.43 -17.37 6.71
C SER A 808 -7.35 -18.31 6.19
N GLU A 809 -6.97 -19.31 6.99
CA GLU A 809 -5.88 -20.23 6.69
C GLU A 809 -6.36 -21.41 5.84
N SER A 810 -5.53 -21.83 4.90
CA SER A 810 -5.83 -22.97 4.02
C SER A 810 -5.69 -24.29 4.76
N LEU A 811 -6.34 -25.35 4.25
CA LEU A 811 -6.15 -26.70 4.77
C LEU A 811 -4.67 -27.13 4.72
N GLU A 812 -3.94 -26.76 3.65
CA GLU A 812 -2.51 -27.03 3.51
C GLU A 812 -1.69 -26.37 4.64
N GLU A 813 -1.97 -25.11 4.98
CA GLU A 813 -1.26 -24.40 6.04
C GLU A 813 -1.54 -25.00 7.43
N ILE A 814 -2.80 -25.36 7.66
CA ILE A 814 -3.25 -26.06 8.87
C ILE A 814 -2.56 -27.44 8.99
N GLU A 815 -2.45 -28.18 7.88
CA GLU A 815 -1.78 -29.48 7.84
C GLU A 815 -0.27 -29.35 8.06
N ARG A 816 0.40 -28.37 7.45
CA ARG A 816 1.81 -28.05 7.70
C ARG A 816 2.08 -27.77 9.18
N PHE A 817 1.21 -27.02 9.85
CA PHE A 817 1.34 -26.77 11.29
C PHE A 817 1.08 -28.03 12.13
N CYS A 818 0.06 -28.81 11.80
CA CYS A 818 -0.19 -30.09 12.47
C CYS A 818 0.98 -31.06 12.30
N ASP A 819 1.58 -31.14 11.11
CA ASP A 819 2.78 -31.95 10.86
C ASP A 819 3.98 -31.43 11.66
N ALA A 820 4.21 -30.11 11.71
CA ALA A 820 5.26 -29.54 12.54
C ALA A 820 5.10 -29.95 14.02
N MET A 821 3.90 -29.86 14.58
CA MET A 821 3.59 -30.33 15.93
C MET A 821 3.82 -31.85 16.08
N ILE A 822 3.35 -32.67 15.15
CA ILE A 822 3.52 -34.14 15.19
C ILE A 822 5.01 -34.54 15.11
N HIS A 823 5.81 -33.84 14.31
CA HIS A 823 7.26 -34.05 14.26
C HIS A 823 7.94 -33.63 15.57
N ILE A 824 7.57 -32.47 16.15
CA ILE A 824 8.10 -32.02 17.45
C ILE A 824 7.70 -32.98 18.58
N ARG A 825 6.50 -33.61 18.50
CA ARG A 825 6.09 -34.69 19.42
C ARG A 825 7.03 -35.89 19.35
N GLN A 826 7.53 -36.24 18.17
CA GLN A 826 8.50 -37.33 18.00
C GLN A 826 9.91 -36.92 18.48
N GLU A 827 10.33 -35.67 18.25
CA GLU A 827 11.58 -35.14 18.83
C GLU A 827 11.55 -35.17 20.36
N ALA A 828 10.41 -34.85 20.98
CA ALA A 828 10.21 -34.98 22.42
C ALA A 828 10.24 -36.45 22.89
N GLU A 829 9.64 -37.38 22.14
CA GLU A 829 9.70 -38.83 22.43
C GLU A 829 11.13 -39.37 22.38
N ASP A 830 11.94 -38.90 21.42
CA ASP A 830 13.34 -39.30 21.29
C ASP A 830 14.18 -38.83 22.50
N ILE A 831 13.80 -37.75 23.18
CA ILE A 831 14.41 -37.31 24.44
C ILE A 831 13.90 -38.15 25.63
N ILE A 832 12.59 -38.46 25.67
CA ILE A 832 11.98 -39.31 26.72
C ILE A 832 12.58 -40.72 26.70
N THR A 833 12.74 -41.30 25.51
CA THR A 833 13.31 -42.64 25.29
C THR A 833 14.84 -42.69 25.32
N GLY A 834 15.51 -41.54 25.45
CA GLY A 834 16.98 -41.46 25.59
C GLY A 834 17.78 -41.60 24.28
N LYS A 835 17.13 -41.50 23.11
CA LYS A 835 17.81 -41.42 21.81
C LYS A 835 18.52 -40.07 21.60
N GLN A 836 18.00 -38.99 22.18
CA GLN A 836 18.68 -37.70 22.32
C GLN A 836 18.89 -37.36 23.79
N PRO A 837 19.99 -36.67 24.16
CA PRO A 837 20.26 -36.29 25.55
C PRO A 837 19.32 -35.18 26.02
N LYS A 838 19.00 -35.16 27.32
CA LYS A 838 18.00 -34.24 27.90
C LYS A 838 18.38 -32.77 27.84
N ASP A 839 19.68 -32.46 27.92
CA ASP A 839 20.17 -31.09 28.09
C ASP A 839 20.67 -30.43 26.80
N SER A 840 20.97 -31.21 25.74
CA SER A 840 21.41 -30.68 24.44
C SER A 840 20.77 -31.44 23.27
N ASN A 841 19.54 -31.07 22.96
CA ASN A 841 18.72 -31.63 21.89
C ASN A 841 18.08 -30.51 21.06
N LEU A 842 17.34 -30.87 20.01
CA LEU A 842 16.69 -29.92 19.10
C LEU A 842 15.76 -28.94 19.83
N LEU A 843 14.98 -29.40 20.81
CA LEU A 843 14.03 -28.56 21.55
C LEU A 843 14.70 -27.59 22.54
N LYS A 844 15.69 -28.04 23.32
CA LYS A 844 16.43 -27.20 24.28
C LYS A 844 17.24 -26.11 23.60
N ASN A 845 17.77 -26.41 22.43
CA ASN A 845 18.66 -25.53 21.68
C ASN A 845 17.95 -24.57 20.72
N ALA A 846 16.67 -24.78 20.43
CA ALA A 846 15.92 -23.91 19.53
C ALA A 846 15.73 -22.49 20.11
N PRO A 847 15.65 -21.44 19.26
CA PRO A 847 15.70 -21.50 17.80
C PRO A 847 17.14 -21.60 17.27
N HIS A 848 17.27 -21.98 16.00
CA HIS A 848 18.54 -22.16 15.31
C HIS A 848 18.78 -21.04 14.27
N PRO A 849 19.26 -19.83 14.70
CA PRO A 849 19.52 -18.71 13.81
C PRO A 849 20.77 -18.94 12.95
N LEU A 850 20.87 -18.22 11.82
CA LEU A 850 21.96 -18.40 10.85
C LEU A 850 23.36 -18.37 11.49
N SER A 851 23.59 -17.45 12.44
CA SER A 851 24.85 -17.29 13.19
C SER A 851 25.30 -18.55 13.95
N VAL A 852 24.35 -19.37 14.40
CA VAL A 852 24.64 -20.65 15.10
C VAL A 852 24.96 -21.78 14.11
N ILE A 853 24.50 -21.68 12.86
CA ILE A 853 24.65 -22.75 11.86
C ILE A 853 25.96 -22.59 11.08
N THR A 854 26.39 -21.34 10.90
CA THR A 854 27.63 -20.97 10.17
C THR A 854 28.90 -21.08 11.00
N VAL A 855 28.83 -21.48 12.27
CA VAL A 855 30.02 -21.80 13.09
C VAL A 855 30.82 -22.93 12.44
N SER A 856 32.12 -23.01 12.72
CA SER A 856 32.99 -24.06 12.18
C SER A 856 32.60 -25.45 12.67
N ASP A 857 33.08 -26.50 11.99
CA ASP A 857 32.83 -27.88 12.42
C ASP A 857 33.45 -28.24 13.77
N ALA A 858 34.51 -27.51 14.19
CA ALA A 858 35.09 -27.64 15.52
C ALA A 858 34.20 -27.03 16.63
N GLU A 859 33.38 -26.03 16.29
CA GLU A 859 32.47 -25.35 17.22
C GLU A 859 31.07 -26.00 17.26
N TRP A 860 30.70 -26.80 16.24
CA TRP A 860 29.42 -27.54 16.22
C TRP A 860 29.42 -28.75 17.16
N ASN A 861 29.43 -28.50 18.46
CA ASN A 861 29.34 -29.53 19.50
C ASN A 861 27.88 -29.88 19.84
N ARG A 862 27.12 -30.41 18.87
CA ARG A 862 25.69 -30.76 19.02
C ARG A 862 25.42 -32.19 18.52
N PRO A 863 24.64 -33.02 19.23
CA PRO A 863 24.42 -34.44 18.90
C PRO A 863 23.41 -34.67 17.76
N TYR A 864 23.21 -33.67 16.91
CA TYR A 864 22.30 -33.70 15.76
C TYR A 864 22.87 -32.85 14.62
N SER A 865 22.42 -33.12 13.39
CA SER A 865 22.94 -32.43 12.21
C SER A 865 22.38 -31.01 12.08
N ARG A 866 23.17 -30.10 11.47
CA ARG A 866 22.68 -28.77 11.04
C ARG A 866 21.43 -28.87 10.17
N GLN A 867 21.33 -29.88 9.29
CA GLN A 867 20.16 -30.08 8.44
C GLN A 867 18.90 -30.40 9.27
N THR A 868 19.00 -31.27 10.27
CA THR A 868 17.88 -31.60 11.18
C THR A 868 17.45 -30.40 12.02
N ALA A 869 18.39 -29.53 12.37
CA ALA A 869 18.12 -28.30 13.07
C ALA A 869 17.26 -27.32 12.24
N VAL A 870 17.65 -27.03 10.98
CA VAL A 870 17.05 -25.91 10.21
C VAL A 870 16.12 -26.33 9.07
N TYR A 871 16.22 -27.57 8.58
CA TYR A 871 15.34 -28.17 7.58
C TYR A 871 14.78 -29.53 8.05
N PRO A 872 14.06 -29.60 9.20
CA PRO A 872 13.47 -30.84 9.70
C PRO A 872 12.40 -31.46 8.78
N VAL A 873 11.89 -30.68 7.83
CA VAL A 873 10.81 -31.02 6.89
C VAL A 873 11.12 -30.43 5.51
N SER A 874 10.60 -31.07 4.45
CA SER A 874 11.03 -30.81 3.07
C SER A 874 10.60 -29.43 2.54
N TRP A 875 9.41 -28.93 2.90
CA TRP A 875 8.86 -27.66 2.39
C TRP A 875 9.74 -26.44 2.73
N LEU A 876 10.48 -26.50 3.84
CA LEU A 876 11.40 -25.42 4.24
C LEU A 876 12.57 -25.20 3.26
N ARG A 877 12.85 -26.16 2.37
CA ARG A 877 13.86 -26.00 1.32
C ARG A 877 13.43 -25.02 0.23
N GLU A 878 12.13 -24.82 0.02
CA GLU A 878 11.59 -23.82 -0.90
C GLU A 878 11.54 -22.44 -0.21
N LYS A 879 11.02 -22.39 1.02
CA LYS A 879 10.80 -21.16 1.78
C LYS A 879 11.26 -21.35 3.23
N LYS A 880 12.35 -20.69 3.61
CA LYS A 880 12.87 -20.66 4.99
C LYS A 880 12.80 -19.25 5.57
N PHE A 881 11.99 -19.06 6.61
CA PHE A 881 12.13 -17.93 7.51
C PHE A 881 13.26 -18.23 8.51
N TRP A 882 14.14 -17.26 8.76
CA TRP A 882 15.29 -17.42 9.65
C TRP A 882 15.08 -16.69 10.97
N PRO A 883 15.12 -17.39 12.12
CA PRO A 883 15.35 -16.73 13.41
C PRO A 883 16.63 -15.89 13.32
N THR A 884 16.58 -14.65 13.80
CA THR A 884 17.71 -13.71 13.68
C THR A 884 18.64 -13.71 14.90
N VAL A 885 18.17 -14.27 16.01
CA VAL A 885 18.89 -14.43 17.28
C VAL A 885 18.61 -15.81 17.87
N SER A 886 19.47 -16.23 18.81
CA SER A 886 19.27 -17.44 19.61
C SER A 886 18.12 -17.24 20.62
N ARG A 887 17.93 -18.21 21.51
CA ARG A 887 16.97 -18.07 22.62
C ARG A 887 17.35 -16.87 23.49
N VAL A 888 16.39 -15.98 23.71
CA VAL A 888 16.52 -14.82 24.62
C VAL A 888 16.65 -15.30 26.06
N ASP A 889 17.50 -14.64 26.85
CA ASP A 889 17.53 -14.76 28.30
C ASP A 889 16.60 -13.71 28.91
N ASP A 890 15.39 -14.13 29.23
CA ASP A 890 14.35 -13.26 29.79
C ASP A 890 14.75 -12.71 31.19
N THR A 891 15.56 -13.47 31.95
CA THR A 891 15.95 -13.07 33.33
C THR A 891 17.10 -12.07 33.32
N TYR A 892 18.05 -12.21 32.40
CA TYR A 892 19.16 -11.26 32.26
C TYR A 892 18.65 -9.84 31.93
N GLY A 893 17.66 -9.72 31.03
CA GLY A 893 17.09 -8.43 30.64
C GLY A 893 16.40 -7.69 31.79
N ASP A 894 15.64 -8.40 32.62
CA ASP A 894 14.98 -7.82 33.80
C ASP A 894 15.99 -7.38 34.89
N LEU A 895 17.12 -8.08 35.01
CA LEU A 895 18.19 -7.74 35.97
C LEU A 895 19.11 -6.62 35.48
N ASN A 896 19.28 -6.47 34.15
CA ASN A 896 20.17 -5.51 33.51
C ASN A 896 19.35 -4.59 32.58
N LEU A 897 18.43 -3.84 33.17
CA LEU A 897 17.40 -3.10 32.45
C LEU A 897 17.97 -1.94 31.61
N VAL A 898 18.11 -2.15 30.30
CA VAL A 898 18.44 -1.13 29.29
C VAL A 898 17.21 -0.91 28.40
N CYS A 899 16.69 0.32 28.34
CA CYS A 899 15.42 0.65 27.66
C CYS A 899 15.56 1.71 26.54
N ASP A 900 16.77 2.15 26.23
CA ASP A 900 17.10 2.99 25.09
C ASP A 900 18.08 2.26 24.14
N CYS A 901 18.52 2.93 23.08
CA CYS A 901 19.48 2.33 22.15
C CYS A 901 20.88 2.40 22.78
N PRO A 902 21.53 1.26 23.12
CA PRO A 902 22.82 1.26 23.81
C PRO A 902 23.89 1.94 22.95
N SER A 903 24.89 2.51 23.63
CA SER A 903 26.13 2.97 23.00
C SER A 903 26.90 1.81 22.37
N VAL A 904 27.87 2.14 21.51
CA VAL A 904 28.74 1.13 20.90
C VAL A 904 29.59 0.45 21.97
N GLU A 905 29.98 1.21 22.99
CA GLU A 905 30.75 0.78 24.15
C GLU A 905 29.96 -0.18 25.04
N GLU A 906 28.70 0.12 25.38
CA GLU A 906 27.82 -0.77 26.13
C GLU A 906 27.56 -2.07 25.34
N THR A 907 27.22 -1.95 24.04
CA THR A 907 27.03 -3.11 23.16
C THR A 907 28.29 -3.98 23.05
N ALA A 908 29.50 -3.39 23.12
CA ALA A 908 30.75 -4.13 23.03
C ALA A 908 31.10 -4.94 24.27
N HIS A 909 30.49 -4.64 25.43
CA HIS A 909 30.69 -5.40 26.67
C HIS A 909 29.78 -6.63 26.79
N ASP A 910 28.66 -6.67 26.06
CA ASP A 910 27.67 -7.77 26.14
C ASP A 910 27.96 -8.97 25.21
N PHE A 911 29.01 -8.90 24.38
CA PHE A 911 29.42 -9.95 23.43
C PHE A 911 30.76 -10.63 23.77
N SER A 912 31.26 -10.51 25.01
CA SER A 912 32.51 -11.15 25.48
C SER A 912 32.28 -12.47 26.23
#